data_AF-A0A086TIG2-F1
#
_entry.id   AF-A0A086TIG2-F1
#
_cell.length_a   1.000
_cell.length_b   1.000
_cell.length_c   1.000
_cell.angle_alpha   90.00
_cell.angle_beta   90.00
_cell.angle_gamma   90.00
#
_symmetry.space_group_name_H-M   'P 1'
#
loop_
_entity.id
_entity.type
_entity.pdbx_description
1 polymer ?
#
loop_
_entity_poly.entity_id
_entity_poly.type
_entity_poly.pdbx_seq_one_letter_code
_entity_poly.pdbx_strand_id
1 'polypeptide(L)'
;MATNTLASMAKKIKGHAKVIKELREKKESAVNARDKHNKTLQLPSATLLATTAMTAAKEACAAKVDAIVEECLANNRRFRDSKFDLLNDRRRCLYSSLLSDINYESMDGVKRAGEIFRNPVFYLDGANPDDIKQGAIGDCWHLASLATLANIPGLIEQLCVKKNERVGVYGFIFFKDGDWVSTVVDDQLCYKIDQTTLKKSLYFSSCSEEREIWLPLLEKAYAKIHGDYESLSGGFSSEGTEDLTGGVASILFTNDILDVDQFWNVEMQRVNKQALMGCSIDHDDPSGERHGIMARHAYSVLSTATIQGERIVQVRNPWGKTEWNGDWSDQSDKWTPEAIAEVKMEEKDDGKFWMSYKDFLRVFDSLDLCRIFDATWSVASSWIPYHVEPRSSGKFQFELDQASEAVIVLSQPDTRYYGALQADFIYTLSFHVYNSDNKLVKRARATVPYCKRSVSIELDLPVGQYTVVPHVTREATSIGASEDEDEDGEDSAVGPSAHLSGVVVQNEAVTMNKSSYLFHQRKASLVRSMSMARVSGKRLLGVDDDDYEEVESEEVAEANKWELMLGLRVYSHDSTIHLTGVPGEHPALADEEEEEEEREEDPEDVTATLADKIEEEEWETDEGEEEEEEEETKKKTKGKKGKKGKKEEEAAKEE
;
A
#
# COMPACT_ATOMS: atom_id res chain seq x y z
N MET A 1 31.47 -20.31 -77.80
CA MET A 1 31.63 -19.40 -76.64
C MET A 1 30.41 -19.35 -75.73
N ALA A 2 29.16 -19.37 -76.24
CA ALA A 2 27.94 -19.28 -75.41
C ALA A 2 27.72 -20.45 -74.42
N THR A 3 28.18 -21.66 -74.73
CA THR A 3 28.00 -22.86 -73.90
C THR A 3 28.89 -22.87 -72.64
N ASN A 4 30.11 -22.32 -72.71
CA ASN A 4 31.02 -22.24 -71.55
C ASN A 4 30.57 -21.18 -70.54
N THR A 5 29.91 -20.11 -70.99
CA THR A 5 29.39 -19.04 -70.12
C THR A 5 28.19 -19.51 -69.29
N LEU A 6 27.30 -20.31 -69.87
CA LEU A 6 26.15 -20.90 -69.18
C LEU A 6 26.57 -21.93 -68.10
N ALA A 7 27.58 -22.75 -68.38
CA ALA A 7 28.10 -23.71 -67.41
C ALA A 7 28.76 -23.02 -66.20
N SER A 8 29.46 -21.90 -66.43
CA SER A 8 30.06 -21.07 -65.38
C SER A 8 29.01 -20.41 -64.49
N MET A 9 27.95 -19.84 -65.09
CA MET A 9 26.83 -19.26 -64.35
C MET A 9 26.07 -20.30 -63.52
N ALA A 10 25.80 -21.49 -64.08
CA ALA A 10 25.14 -22.58 -63.34
C ALA A 10 25.95 -23.03 -62.12
N LYS A 11 27.29 -23.03 -62.22
CA LYS A 11 28.18 -23.38 -61.10
C LYS A 11 28.17 -22.30 -60.01
N LYS A 12 28.12 -21.01 -60.38
CA LYS A 12 27.97 -19.90 -59.40
C LYS A 12 26.61 -19.90 -58.71
N ILE A 13 25.53 -20.18 -59.44
CA ILE A 13 24.18 -20.27 -58.87
C ILE A 13 24.09 -21.42 -57.86
N LYS A 14 24.68 -22.59 -58.16
CA LYS A 14 24.77 -23.70 -57.20
C LYS A 14 25.59 -23.35 -55.96
N GLY A 15 26.67 -22.58 -56.12
CA GLY A 15 27.47 -22.07 -55.00
C GLY A 15 26.67 -21.15 -54.09
N HIS A 16 25.95 -20.17 -54.65
CA HIS A 16 25.11 -19.26 -53.87
C HIS A 16 23.94 -19.98 -53.19
N ALA A 17 23.31 -20.95 -53.85
CA ALA A 17 22.23 -21.75 -53.24
C ALA A 17 22.73 -22.54 -52.02
N LYS A 18 23.96 -23.05 -52.05
CA LYS A 18 24.58 -23.74 -50.91
C LYS A 18 24.82 -22.79 -49.72
N VAL A 19 25.36 -21.60 -49.98
CA VAL A 19 25.60 -20.58 -48.94
C VAL A 19 24.29 -20.11 -48.30
N ILE A 20 23.24 -19.89 -49.10
CA ILE A 20 21.92 -19.50 -48.58
C ILE A 20 21.31 -20.60 -47.70
N LYS A 21 21.52 -21.87 -48.05
CA LYS A 21 21.07 -23.01 -47.23
C LYS A 21 21.81 -23.06 -45.89
N GLU A 22 23.14 -22.92 -45.89
CA GLU A 22 23.96 -22.90 -44.66
C GLU A 22 23.62 -21.69 -43.75
N LEU A 23 23.29 -20.53 -44.33
CA LEU A 23 22.84 -19.36 -43.56
C LEU A 23 21.45 -19.55 -42.95
N ARG A 24 20.53 -20.25 -43.63
CA ARG A 24 19.21 -20.59 -43.07
C ARG A 24 19.32 -21.59 -41.93
N GLU A 25 20.14 -22.63 -42.07
CA GLU A 25 20.38 -23.63 -41.02
C GLU A 25 21.05 -23.00 -39.79
N LYS A 26 22.00 -22.07 -39.98
CA LYS A 26 22.57 -21.29 -38.86
C LYS A 26 21.55 -20.37 -38.18
N LYS A 27 20.64 -19.76 -38.95
CA LYS A 27 19.58 -18.91 -38.38
C LYS A 27 18.55 -19.74 -37.60
N GLU A 28 18.14 -20.90 -38.09
CA GLU A 28 17.25 -21.83 -37.37
C GLU A 28 17.93 -22.42 -36.13
N SER A 29 19.22 -22.73 -36.19
CA SER A 29 20.00 -23.14 -35.02
C SER A 29 20.10 -22.04 -33.96
N ALA A 30 20.32 -20.79 -34.36
CA ALA A 30 20.35 -19.64 -33.46
C ALA A 30 18.97 -19.34 -32.85
N VAL A 31 17.89 -19.50 -33.62
CA VAL A 31 16.50 -19.37 -33.11
C VAL A 31 16.18 -20.49 -32.12
N ASN A 32 16.52 -21.74 -32.44
CA ASN A 32 16.33 -22.87 -31.53
C ASN A 32 17.23 -22.80 -30.29
N ALA A 33 18.42 -22.20 -30.37
CA ALA A 33 19.29 -21.95 -29.23
C ALA A 33 18.71 -20.83 -28.33
N ARG A 34 18.10 -19.81 -28.93
CA ARG A 34 17.36 -18.74 -28.21
C ARG A 34 16.11 -19.30 -27.52
N ASP A 35 15.38 -20.18 -28.18
CA ASP A 35 14.20 -20.88 -27.63
C ASP A 35 14.56 -21.93 -26.58
N LYS A 36 15.77 -22.53 -26.65
CA LYS A 36 16.29 -23.43 -25.61
C LYS A 36 16.86 -22.68 -24.41
N HIS A 37 17.45 -21.50 -24.62
CA HIS A 37 17.90 -20.64 -23.51
C HIS A 37 16.69 -20.09 -22.71
N ASN A 38 15.58 -19.78 -23.39
CA ASN A 38 14.30 -19.42 -22.76
C ASN A 38 13.57 -20.58 -22.05
N LYS A 39 14.08 -21.82 -22.12
CA LYS A 39 13.45 -23.01 -21.51
C LYS A 39 14.18 -23.54 -20.28
N THR A 40 15.07 -22.76 -19.68
CA THR A 40 15.74 -23.11 -18.42
C THR A 40 15.08 -22.31 -17.29
N LEU A 41 14.14 -22.96 -16.58
CA LEU A 41 13.35 -22.44 -15.45
C LEU A 41 12.94 -20.95 -15.54
N GLN A 42 11.95 -20.65 -16.36
CA GLN A 42 11.14 -19.44 -16.16
C GLN A 42 10.30 -19.65 -14.89
N LEU A 43 10.79 -19.14 -13.75
CA LEU A 43 9.89 -18.71 -12.68
C LEU A 43 8.85 -17.77 -13.32
N PRO A 44 7.56 -17.81 -12.93
CA PRO A 44 6.55 -16.96 -13.54
C PRO A 44 7.04 -15.50 -13.51
N SER A 45 6.99 -14.84 -14.67
CA SER A 45 7.17 -13.39 -14.73
C SER A 45 6.25 -12.79 -13.68
N ALA A 46 6.78 -11.97 -12.78
CA ALA A 46 5.99 -11.16 -11.87
C ALA A 46 4.76 -10.61 -12.63
N THR A 47 3.57 -10.92 -12.13
CA THR A 47 2.29 -10.51 -12.72
C THR A 47 1.50 -9.77 -11.65
N LEU A 48 0.58 -8.91 -12.09
CA LEU A 48 -0.39 -8.33 -11.17
C LEU A 48 -1.25 -9.46 -10.58
N LEU A 49 -1.77 -9.29 -9.36
CA LEU A 49 -2.63 -10.28 -8.73
C LEU A 49 -3.88 -10.55 -9.59
N ALA A 50 -3.82 -11.64 -10.38
CA ALA A 50 -4.79 -11.96 -11.41
C ALA A 50 -6.02 -12.65 -10.82
N THR A 51 -6.86 -11.88 -10.12
CA THR A 51 -8.12 -12.38 -9.57
C THR A 51 -9.26 -12.33 -10.59
N THR A 52 -10.33 -13.08 -10.32
CA THR A 52 -11.60 -12.95 -11.05
C THR A 52 -12.17 -11.53 -10.96
N ALA A 53 -12.02 -10.87 -9.81
CA ALA A 53 -12.39 -9.48 -9.60
C ALA A 53 -11.60 -8.52 -10.50
N MET A 54 -10.28 -8.73 -10.66
CA MET A 54 -9.46 -7.96 -11.60
C MET A 54 -9.98 -8.08 -13.04
N THR A 55 -10.28 -9.31 -13.46
CA THR A 55 -10.79 -9.57 -14.82
C THR A 55 -12.12 -8.84 -15.04
N ALA A 56 -13.06 -8.96 -14.10
CA ALA A 56 -14.35 -8.27 -14.15
C ALA A 56 -14.19 -6.73 -14.17
N ALA A 57 -13.29 -6.19 -13.34
CA ALA A 57 -13.00 -4.76 -13.30
C ALA A 57 -12.38 -4.25 -14.62
N LYS A 58 -11.49 -5.03 -15.25
CA LYS A 58 -10.94 -4.72 -16.59
C LYS A 58 -12.02 -4.73 -17.67
N GLU A 59 -12.89 -5.74 -17.68
CA GLU A 59 -13.99 -5.83 -18.65
C GLU A 59 -14.96 -4.65 -18.51
N ALA A 60 -15.36 -4.32 -17.28
CA ALA A 60 -16.22 -3.17 -17.00
C ALA A 60 -15.57 -1.84 -17.42
N CYS A 61 -14.27 -1.67 -17.16
CA CYS A 61 -13.50 -0.50 -17.60
C CYS A 61 -13.46 -0.39 -19.12
N ALA A 62 -13.15 -1.49 -19.82
CA ALA A 62 -13.10 -1.54 -21.27
C ALA A 62 -14.45 -1.17 -21.91
N ALA A 63 -15.55 -1.75 -21.40
CA ALA A 63 -16.90 -1.44 -21.86
C ALA A 63 -17.26 0.04 -21.65
N LYS A 64 -16.86 0.62 -20.51
CA LYS A 64 -17.07 2.04 -20.22
C LYS A 64 -16.28 2.94 -21.18
N VAL A 65 -15.03 2.59 -21.48
CA VAL A 65 -14.22 3.32 -22.47
C VAL A 65 -14.86 3.25 -23.86
N ASP A 66 -15.36 2.09 -24.28
CA ASP A 66 -16.06 1.96 -25.56
C ASP A 66 -17.31 2.85 -25.66
N ALA A 67 -18.15 2.83 -24.63
CA ALA A 67 -19.34 3.68 -24.58
C ALA A 67 -18.99 5.18 -24.69
N ILE A 68 -17.93 5.62 -23.98
CA ILE A 68 -17.43 7.00 -24.05
C ILE A 68 -16.92 7.32 -25.46
N VAL A 69 -16.19 6.39 -26.10
CA VAL A 69 -15.67 6.57 -27.45
C VAL A 69 -16.81 6.72 -28.44
N GLU A 70 -17.82 5.86 -28.39
CA GLU A 70 -19.00 5.93 -29.27
C GLU A 70 -19.73 7.25 -29.11
N GLU A 71 -20.01 7.68 -27.88
CA GLU A 71 -20.66 8.97 -27.60
C GLU A 71 -19.84 10.16 -28.12
N CYS A 72 -18.53 10.16 -27.86
CA CYS A 72 -17.65 11.25 -28.29
C CYS A 72 -17.55 11.35 -29.81
N LEU A 73 -17.45 10.21 -30.50
CA LEU A 73 -17.43 10.16 -31.96
C LEU A 73 -18.77 10.61 -32.57
N ALA A 74 -19.90 10.20 -32.00
CA ALA A 74 -21.23 10.61 -32.45
C ALA A 74 -21.44 12.13 -32.31
N ASN A 75 -20.89 12.73 -31.26
CA ASN A 75 -21.01 14.17 -30.98
C ASN A 75 -19.87 15.02 -31.58
N ASN A 76 -18.91 14.41 -32.28
CA ASN A 76 -17.69 15.07 -32.78
C ASN A 76 -16.96 15.88 -31.68
N ARG A 77 -16.77 15.26 -30.51
CA ARG A 77 -16.10 15.85 -29.35
C ARG A 77 -15.00 14.92 -28.83
N ARG A 78 -14.07 15.50 -28.07
CA ARG A 78 -13.12 14.74 -27.24
C ARG A 78 -13.73 14.49 -25.87
N PHE A 79 -13.33 13.39 -25.24
CA PHE A 79 -13.76 13.08 -23.89
C PHE A 79 -13.28 14.17 -22.91
N ARG A 80 -14.18 14.56 -22.00
CA ARG A 80 -13.89 15.43 -20.88
C ARG A 80 -14.43 14.74 -19.64
N ASP A 81 -13.56 14.56 -18.66
CA ASP A 81 -13.90 13.90 -17.41
C ASP A 81 -14.58 14.89 -16.46
N SER A 82 -15.91 14.91 -16.45
CA SER A 82 -16.68 15.82 -15.61
C SER A 82 -16.48 15.60 -14.10
N LYS A 83 -15.96 14.44 -13.69
CA LYS A 83 -15.68 14.13 -12.28
C LYS A 83 -14.28 14.54 -11.84
N PHE A 84 -13.41 14.89 -12.77
CA PHE A 84 -12.02 15.31 -12.52
C PHE A 84 -11.58 16.33 -13.59
N ASP A 85 -12.33 17.42 -13.70
CA ASP A 85 -12.14 18.45 -14.72
C ASP A 85 -11.09 19.48 -14.27
N LEU A 86 -9.83 19.24 -14.60
CA LEU A 86 -8.71 20.12 -14.24
C LEU A 86 -8.87 21.55 -14.79
N LEU A 87 -9.60 21.74 -15.90
CA LEU A 87 -9.76 23.06 -16.50
C LEU A 87 -10.82 23.90 -15.79
N ASN A 88 -11.96 23.31 -15.45
CA ASN A 88 -13.13 24.02 -14.91
C ASN A 88 -13.27 23.88 -13.38
N ASP A 89 -12.74 22.82 -12.80
CA ASP A 89 -12.80 22.51 -11.36
C ASP A 89 -11.41 22.16 -10.80
N ARG A 90 -10.45 23.02 -11.13
CA ARG A 90 -9.06 22.87 -10.70
C ARG A 90 -8.92 22.77 -9.18
N ARG A 91 -9.76 23.48 -8.41
CA ARG A 91 -9.64 23.47 -6.94
C ARG A 91 -9.90 22.07 -6.39
N ARG A 92 -10.97 21.41 -6.83
CA ARG A 92 -11.32 20.05 -6.39
C ARG A 92 -10.30 19.01 -6.83
N CYS A 93 -9.71 19.18 -8.01
CA CYS A 93 -8.76 18.21 -8.55
C CYS A 93 -7.36 18.34 -7.93
N LEU A 94 -7.02 19.51 -7.37
CA LEU A 94 -5.67 19.80 -6.89
C LEU A 94 -5.54 19.85 -5.37
N TYR A 95 -6.60 20.22 -4.65
CA TYR A 95 -6.53 20.48 -3.21
C TYR A 95 -7.46 19.56 -2.43
N SER A 96 -6.91 18.93 -1.39
CA SER A 96 -7.60 18.05 -0.44
C SER A 96 -8.63 18.82 0.38
N SER A 97 -8.27 20.01 0.87
CA SER A 97 -9.11 20.86 1.72
C SER A 97 -9.20 22.30 1.24
N LEU A 98 -10.18 23.04 1.76
CA LEU A 98 -10.30 24.49 1.51
C LEU A 98 -9.20 25.30 2.21
N LEU A 99 -8.51 24.70 3.17
CA LEU A 99 -7.45 25.26 4.01
C LEU A 99 -6.05 24.78 3.58
N SER A 100 -5.90 24.19 2.38
CA SER A 100 -4.60 23.76 1.91
C SER A 100 -3.62 24.94 1.86
N ASP A 101 -2.47 24.77 2.49
CA ASP A 101 -1.34 25.71 2.44
C ASP A 101 -0.46 25.50 1.20
N ILE A 102 -0.69 24.42 0.44
CA ILE A 102 0.03 24.17 -0.80
C ILE A 102 -0.48 25.14 -1.85
N ASN A 103 0.45 25.78 -2.55
CA ASN A 103 0.13 26.76 -3.57
C ASN A 103 0.77 26.38 -4.91
N TYR A 104 -0.08 26.04 -5.89
CA TYR A 104 0.36 25.73 -7.26
C TYR A 104 0.54 26.99 -8.13
N GLU A 105 1.04 28.08 -7.53
CA GLU A 105 1.18 29.40 -8.16
C GLU A 105 2.08 29.39 -9.41
N SER A 106 3.04 28.47 -9.46
CA SER A 106 3.96 28.29 -10.59
C SER A 106 3.35 27.55 -11.78
N MET A 107 2.09 27.14 -11.71
CA MET A 107 1.37 26.46 -12.79
C MET A 107 0.64 27.46 -13.69
N ASP A 108 0.96 27.45 -14.99
CA ASP A 108 0.38 28.40 -15.96
C ASP A 108 -1.01 28.00 -16.47
N GLY A 109 -1.36 26.71 -16.47
CA GLY A 109 -2.71 26.28 -16.84
C GLY A 109 -2.84 24.81 -17.21
N VAL A 110 -3.96 24.51 -17.85
CA VAL A 110 -4.37 23.15 -18.23
C VAL A 110 -4.65 23.09 -19.72
N LYS A 111 -4.07 22.11 -20.41
CA LYS A 111 -4.25 21.86 -21.85
C LYS A 111 -4.25 20.37 -22.13
N ARG A 112 -4.81 19.96 -23.27
CA ARG A 112 -4.68 18.57 -23.72
C ARG A 112 -3.24 18.29 -24.14
N ALA A 113 -2.81 17.04 -24.03
CA ALA A 113 -1.48 16.61 -24.46
C ALA A 113 -1.12 17.10 -25.88
N GLY A 114 -2.05 17.01 -26.83
CA GLY A 114 -1.84 17.46 -28.22
C GLY A 114 -1.75 18.98 -28.42
N GLU A 115 -2.07 19.78 -27.41
CA GLU A 115 -1.93 21.25 -27.41
C GLU A 115 -0.64 21.72 -26.70
N ILE A 116 -0.04 20.82 -25.90
CA ILE A 116 1.24 21.01 -25.22
C ILE A 116 2.36 20.53 -26.13
N PHE A 117 2.24 19.29 -26.63
CA PHE A 117 3.27 18.60 -27.41
C PHE A 117 2.83 18.31 -28.84
N ARG A 118 3.79 18.26 -29.77
CA ARG A 118 3.52 17.85 -31.16
C ARG A 118 3.51 16.34 -31.26
N ASN A 119 2.40 15.77 -31.74
CA ASN A 119 2.23 14.32 -31.91
C ASN A 119 2.59 13.53 -30.64
N PRO A 120 1.86 13.79 -29.52
CA PRO A 120 2.05 12.99 -28.32
C PRO A 120 1.66 11.54 -28.59
N VAL A 121 2.36 10.61 -27.94
CA VAL A 121 2.12 9.17 -27.99
C VAL A 121 2.01 8.64 -26.59
N PHE A 122 1.14 7.66 -26.36
CA PHE A 122 1.00 7.08 -25.03
C PHE A 122 2.28 6.35 -24.58
N TYR A 123 2.80 5.43 -25.41
CA TYR A 123 4.09 4.78 -25.24
C TYR A 123 4.97 5.04 -26.45
N LEU A 124 6.27 5.28 -26.24
CA LEU A 124 7.26 5.31 -27.31
C LEU A 124 7.79 3.89 -27.58
N ASP A 125 8.37 3.26 -26.56
CA ASP A 125 9.02 1.94 -26.62
C ASP A 125 8.66 1.03 -25.43
N GLY A 126 7.53 1.32 -24.77
CA GLY A 126 7.06 0.63 -23.56
C GLY A 126 7.18 1.55 -22.36
N ALA A 127 6.78 1.09 -21.17
CA ALA A 127 7.09 1.83 -19.94
C ALA A 127 8.48 1.42 -19.42
N ASN A 128 9.37 2.38 -19.24
CA ASN A 128 10.70 2.16 -18.68
C ASN A 128 10.89 2.97 -17.39
N PRO A 129 11.65 2.47 -16.40
CA PRO A 129 12.02 3.28 -15.24
C PRO A 129 12.64 4.61 -15.65
N ASP A 130 13.46 4.65 -16.70
CA ASP A 130 14.17 5.83 -17.19
C ASP A 130 13.25 6.92 -17.73
N ASP A 131 11.99 6.59 -18.04
CA ASP A 131 10.99 7.58 -18.44
C ASP A 131 10.61 8.45 -17.25
N ILE A 132 10.68 7.94 -16.02
CA ILE A 132 10.01 8.54 -14.88
C ILE A 132 10.78 9.75 -14.35
N LYS A 133 10.16 10.93 -14.44
CA LYS A 133 10.64 12.18 -13.82
C LYS A 133 9.56 12.81 -12.97
N GLN A 134 9.90 13.05 -11.70
CA GLN A 134 9.05 13.76 -10.76
C GLN A 134 8.79 15.21 -11.15
N GLY A 135 7.57 15.66 -10.87
CA GLY A 135 7.13 17.03 -11.03
C GLY A 135 7.20 17.86 -9.77
N ALA A 136 6.26 18.79 -9.63
CA ALA A 136 6.22 19.78 -8.55
C ALA A 136 5.47 19.33 -7.28
N ILE A 137 5.13 18.05 -7.13
CA ILE A 137 4.44 17.51 -5.96
C ILE A 137 5.30 16.46 -5.23
N GLY A 138 5.11 16.33 -3.91
CA GLY A 138 5.83 15.40 -3.04
C GLY A 138 5.39 13.95 -3.13
N ASP A 139 5.12 13.44 -4.34
CA ASP A 139 4.65 12.08 -4.61
C ASP A 139 5.79 11.10 -4.97
N CYS A 140 7.02 11.39 -4.52
CA CYS A 140 8.21 10.59 -4.84
C CYS A 140 8.03 9.10 -4.54
N TRP A 141 7.30 8.75 -3.48
CA TRP A 141 6.93 7.39 -3.11
C TRP A 141 6.14 6.67 -4.22
N HIS A 142 5.20 7.36 -4.87
CA HIS A 142 4.41 6.79 -5.97
C HIS A 142 5.27 6.62 -7.22
N LEU A 143 6.12 7.59 -7.54
CA LEU A 143 7.02 7.50 -8.70
C LEU A 143 8.12 6.45 -8.49
N ALA A 144 8.63 6.29 -7.27
CA ALA A 144 9.53 5.20 -6.90
C ALA A 144 8.82 3.84 -7.04
N SER A 145 7.54 3.76 -6.66
CA SER A 145 6.71 2.57 -6.90
C SER A 145 6.62 2.24 -8.39
N LEU A 146 6.25 3.21 -9.22
CA LEU A 146 6.16 3.04 -10.67
C LEU A 146 7.48 2.64 -11.30
N ALA A 147 8.61 3.15 -10.81
CA ALA A 147 9.92 2.78 -11.30
C ALA A 147 10.28 1.32 -10.97
N THR A 148 9.89 0.80 -9.80
CA THR A 148 10.05 -0.64 -9.52
C THR A 148 9.19 -1.50 -10.45
N LEU A 149 7.95 -1.08 -10.74
CA LEU A 149 7.07 -1.82 -11.65
C LEU A 149 7.55 -1.77 -13.11
N ALA A 150 7.94 -0.60 -13.59
CA ALA A 150 8.43 -0.42 -14.96
C ALA A 150 9.71 -1.23 -15.22
N ASN A 151 10.48 -1.53 -14.17
CA ASN A 151 11.67 -2.36 -14.26
C ASN A 151 11.35 -3.83 -14.61
N ILE A 152 10.10 -4.25 -14.41
CA ILE A 152 9.59 -5.55 -14.84
C ILE A 152 8.79 -5.37 -16.14
N PRO A 153 9.28 -5.89 -17.27
CA PRO A 153 8.64 -5.69 -18.57
C PRO A 153 7.16 -6.13 -18.56
N GLY A 154 6.27 -5.24 -18.98
CA GLY A 154 4.85 -5.55 -19.17
C GLY A 154 3.96 -5.31 -17.95
N LEU A 155 4.48 -4.97 -16.77
CA LEU A 155 3.63 -4.74 -15.58
C LEU A 155 2.83 -3.43 -15.69
N ILE A 156 3.48 -2.32 -16.06
CA ILE A 156 2.81 -1.03 -16.21
C ILE A 156 1.74 -1.09 -17.30
N GLU A 157 2.01 -1.80 -18.39
CA GLU A 157 1.06 -1.97 -19.49
C GLU A 157 -0.22 -2.70 -19.06
N GLN A 158 -0.15 -3.56 -18.04
CA GLN A 158 -1.32 -4.25 -17.50
C GLN A 158 -2.25 -3.33 -16.69
N LEU A 159 -1.77 -2.15 -16.26
CA LEU A 159 -2.57 -1.13 -15.58
C LEU A 159 -3.40 -0.32 -16.58
N CYS A 160 -2.92 -0.15 -17.81
CA CYS A 160 -3.67 0.51 -18.88
C CYS A 160 -4.63 -0.49 -19.55
N VAL A 161 -5.90 -0.47 -19.13
CA VAL A 161 -6.92 -1.42 -19.61
C VAL A 161 -7.30 -1.15 -21.06
N LYS A 162 -7.59 0.12 -21.38
CA LYS A 162 -8.05 0.51 -22.73
C LYS A 162 -7.82 2.00 -22.94
N LYS A 163 -7.52 2.40 -24.17
CA LYS A 163 -7.31 3.81 -24.53
C LYS A 163 -7.78 4.12 -25.94
N ASN A 164 -8.14 5.37 -26.17
CA ASN A 164 -8.39 5.94 -27.49
C ASN A 164 -7.80 7.35 -27.55
N GLU A 165 -6.61 7.48 -28.12
CA GLU A 165 -5.85 8.74 -28.18
C GLU A 165 -6.54 9.81 -29.04
N ARG A 166 -7.34 9.40 -30.04
CA ARG A 166 -8.10 10.34 -30.89
C ARG A 166 -9.20 11.04 -30.11
N VAL A 167 -9.94 10.28 -29.30
CA VAL A 167 -10.99 10.80 -28.40
C VAL A 167 -10.36 11.45 -27.16
N GLY A 168 -9.17 11.01 -26.76
CA GLY A 168 -8.47 11.47 -25.56
C GLY A 168 -9.06 10.84 -24.29
N VAL A 169 -9.34 9.54 -24.31
CA VAL A 169 -9.86 8.76 -23.16
C VAL A 169 -8.96 7.58 -22.84
N TYR A 170 -8.69 7.38 -21.55
CA TYR A 170 -7.76 6.36 -21.04
C TYR A 170 -8.36 5.71 -19.79
N GLY A 171 -8.49 4.39 -19.81
CA GLY A 171 -8.97 3.57 -18.70
C GLY A 171 -7.81 2.85 -18.00
N PHE A 172 -7.77 2.96 -16.69
CA PHE A 172 -6.78 2.37 -15.81
C PHE A 172 -7.43 1.49 -14.75
N ILE A 173 -6.64 0.62 -14.14
CA ILE A 173 -7.04 -0.22 -13.00
C ILE A 173 -5.99 -0.12 -11.90
N PHE A 174 -6.45 -0.10 -10.65
CA PHE A 174 -5.64 -0.04 -9.44
C PHE A 174 -6.25 -0.99 -8.40
N PHE A 175 -5.42 -1.52 -7.52
CA PHE A 175 -5.84 -2.23 -6.34
C PHE A 175 -6.01 -1.23 -5.20
N LYS A 176 -7.17 -1.26 -4.53
CA LYS A 176 -7.47 -0.32 -3.45
C LYS A 176 -8.35 -1.00 -2.42
N ASP A 177 -7.92 -0.99 -1.17
CA ASP A 177 -8.68 -1.53 -0.04
C ASP A 177 -9.17 -2.97 -0.28
N GLY A 178 -8.29 -3.81 -0.82
CA GLY A 178 -8.56 -5.23 -1.03
C GLY A 178 -9.32 -5.58 -2.31
N ASP A 179 -9.63 -4.62 -3.19
CA ASP A 179 -10.34 -4.88 -4.44
C ASP A 179 -9.76 -4.10 -5.63
N TRP A 180 -10.02 -4.58 -6.84
CA TRP A 180 -9.57 -3.95 -8.08
C TRP A 180 -10.58 -2.89 -8.55
N VAL A 181 -10.18 -1.62 -8.52
CA VAL A 181 -10.98 -0.48 -8.94
C VAL A 181 -10.50 0.06 -10.29
N SER A 182 -11.44 0.39 -11.17
CA SER A 182 -11.12 1.03 -12.45
C SER A 182 -11.47 2.51 -12.47
N THR A 183 -10.65 3.28 -13.17
CA THR A 183 -10.86 4.72 -13.37
C THR A 183 -10.63 5.09 -14.82
N VAL A 184 -11.34 6.11 -15.29
CA VAL A 184 -11.23 6.62 -16.66
C VAL A 184 -10.95 8.10 -16.59
N VAL A 185 -9.94 8.57 -17.34
CA VAL A 185 -9.50 9.97 -17.38
C VAL A 185 -9.38 10.48 -18.82
N ASP A 186 -9.41 11.80 -18.98
CA ASP A 186 -9.08 12.47 -20.24
C ASP A 186 -7.60 12.90 -20.33
N ASP A 187 -7.16 13.41 -21.49
CA ASP A 187 -5.78 13.89 -21.74
C ASP A 187 -5.50 15.34 -21.33
N GLN A 188 -6.33 15.97 -20.48
CA GLN A 188 -6.01 17.29 -19.94
C GLN A 188 -4.92 17.21 -18.87
N LEU A 189 -3.85 17.97 -19.03
CA LEU A 189 -2.68 17.98 -18.17
C LEU A 189 -2.31 19.41 -17.75
N CYS A 190 -1.82 19.53 -16.52
CA CYS A 190 -1.28 20.77 -15.98
C CYS A 190 0.11 21.04 -16.57
N TYR A 191 0.36 22.28 -16.99
CA TYR A 191 1.63 22.69 -17.57
C TYR A 191 2.13 24.00 -16.97
N LYS A 192 3.44 24.21 -17.07
CA LYS A 192 4.13 25.47 -16.80
C LYS A 192 4.91 25.93 -18.02
N ILE A 193 5.19 27.22 -18.07
CA ILE A 193 5.96 27.90 -19.09
C ILE A 193 7.22 28.41 -18.42
N ASP A 194 8.36 27.97 -18.94
CA ASP A 194 9.62 28.60 -18.61
C ASP A 194 9.62 30.04 -19.15
N GLN A 195 9.69 31.02 -18.26
CA GLN A 195 9.62 32.45 -18.61
C GLN A 195 10.81 32.90 -19.48
N THR A 196 11.94 32.18 -19.46
CA THR A 196 13.13 32.49 -20.25
C THR A 196 13.05 31.86 -21.63
N THR A 197 12.70 30.58 -21.70
CA THR A 197 12.72 29.81 -22.96
C THR A 197 11.37 29.78 -23.68
N LEU A 198 10.30 30.23 -23.00
CA LEU A 198 8.89 30.13 -23.41
C LEU A 198 8.44 28.69 -23.73
N LYS A 199 9.21 27.71 -23.27
CA LYS A 199 8.92 26.29 -23.48
C LYS A 199 7.89 25.83 -22.47
N LYS A 200 6.89 25.08 -22.95
CA LYS A 200 5.92 24.40 -22.08
C LYS A 200 6.53 23.10 -21.56
N SER A 201 6.36 22.83 -20.28
CA SER A 201 6.67 21.55 -19.64
C SER A 201 5.50 21.13 -18.75
N LEU A 202 5.36 19.84 -18.46
CA LEU A 202 4.35 19.37 -17.52
C LEU A 202 4.67 19.86 -16.11
N TYR A 203 3.62 20.09 -15.34
CA TYR A 203 3.74 20.61 -13.98
C TYR A 203 4.01 19.51 -12.95
N PHE A 204 3.27 18.39 -13.08
CA PHE A 204 3.47 17.17 -12.29
C PHE A 204 4.45 16.22 -13.01
N SER A 205 4.30 14.91 -12.86
CA SER A 205 5.19 13.94 -13.48
C SER A 205 5.29 14.12 -15.01
N SER A 206 6.44 13.71 -15.57
CA SER A 206 6.69 13.76 -17.01
C SER A 206 7.60 12.62 -17.44
N CYS A 207 7.44 12.18 -18.68
CA CYS A 207 8.36 11.22 -19.28
C CYS A 207 9.68 11.90 -19.68
N SER A 208 10.77 11.13 -19.75
CA SER A 208 12.07 11.61 -20.24
C SER A 208 11.99 12.16 -21.66
N GLU A 209 11.21 11.51 -22.54
CA GLU A 209 10.80 12.05 -23.84
C GLU A 209 9.49 12.84 -23.69
N GLU A 210 9.51 14.12 -24.05
CA GLU A 210 8.41 15.05 -23.80
C GLU A 210 7.08 14.68 -24.48
N ARG A 211 7.15 13.89 -25.56
CA ARG A 211 5.95 13.47 -26.31
C ARG A 211 5.32 12.20 -25.76
N GLU A 212 5.99 11.50 -24.86
CA GLU A 212 5.45 10.33 -24.19
C GLU A 212 4.63 10.75 -22.97
N ILE A 213 3.43 10.17 -22.82
CA ILE A 213 2.43 10.66 -21.84
C ILE A 213 1.79 9.58 -20.98
N TRP A 214 2.31 8.34 -20.97
CA TRP A 214 1.75 7.29 -20.11
C TRP A 214 1.83 7.67 -18.63
N LEU A 215 2.97 8.19 -18.19
CA LEU A 215 3.24 8.53 -16.78
C LEU A 215 2.32 9.64 -16.26
N PRO A 216 2.23 10.83 -16.87
CA PRO A 216 1.35 11.89 -16.39
C PRO A 216 -0.14 11.50 -16.41
N LEU A 217 -0.56 10.63 -17.32
CA LEU A 217 -1.94 10.13 -17.36
C LEU A 217 -2.21 9.08 -16.28
N LEU A 218 -1.23 8.23 -15.96
CA LEU A 218 -1.33 7.27 -14.88
C LEU A 218 -1.35 7.98 -13.52
N GLU A 219 -0.44 8.92 -13.28
CA GLU A 219 -0.42 9.77 -12.09
C GLU A 219 -1.75 10.52 -11.91
N LYS A 220 -2.31 11.09 -13.00
CA LYS A 220 -3.64 11.71 -12.97
C LYS A 220 -4.74 10.73 -12.56
N ALA A 221 -4.72 9.52 -13.12
CA ALA A 221 -5.68 8.47 -12.79
C ALA A 221 -5.55 8.05 -11.31
N TYR A 222 -4.33 7.99 -10.80
CA TYR A 222 -4.02 7.69 -9.41
C TYR A 222 -4.48 8.82 -8.47
N ALA A 223 -4.23 10.09 -8.82
CA ALA A 223 -4.75 11.25 -8.11
C ALA A 223 -6.28 11.22 -8.04
N LYS A 224 -6.95 10.89 -9.15
CA LYS A 224 -8.42 10.80 -9.20
C LYS A 224 -9.00 9.76 -8.24
N ILE A 225 -8.36 8.60 -8.07
CA ILE A 225 -8.85 7.57 -7.11
C ILE A 225 -8.53 7.93 -5.65
N HIS A 226 -7.59 8.85 -5.42
CA HIS A 226 -7.30 9.43 -4.11
C HIS A 226 -8.09 10.73 -3.84
N GLY A 227 -8.74 11.27 -4.87
CA GLY A 227 -9.63 12.43 -4.79
C GLY A 227 -9.06 13.68 -5.44
N ASP A 228 -7.74 13.88 -5.37
CA ASP A 228 -7.00 15.04 -5.86
C ASP A 228 -5.49 14.76 -5.91
N TYR A 229 -4.72 15.69 -6.49
CA TYR A 229 -3.27 15.60 -6.52
C TYR A 229 -2.62 15.78 -5.13
N GLU A 230 -3.06 16.74 -4.31
CA GLU A 230 -2.47 17.00 -2.99
C GLU A 230 -2.45 15.77 -2.08
N SER A 231 -3.47 14.91 -2.16
CA SER A 231 -3.58 13.67 -1.40
C SER A 231 -2.51 12.62 -1.77
N LEU A 232 -1.76 12.84 -2.85
CA LEU A 232 -0.57 12.06 -3.21
C LEU A 232 0.71 12.55 -2.53
N SER A 233 0.70 13.70 -1.85
CA SER A 233 1.88 14.23 -1.18
C SER A 233 2.22 13.43 0.08
N GLY A 234 3.44 12.88 0.14
CA GLY A 234 3.93 12.06 1.25
C GLY A 234 3.38 10.64 1.24
N GLY A 235 4.24 9.65 1.49
CA GLY A 235 3.83 8.24 1.45
C GLY A 235 4.98 7.24 1.46
N PHE A 236 4.62 5.96 1.45
CA PHE A 236 5.55 4.83 1.44
C PHE A 236 5.51 4.11 0.10
N SER A 237 6.67 3.82 -0.48
CA SER A 237 6.71 3.19 -1.82
C SER A 237 6.09 1.78 -1.81
N SER A 238 6.15 1.10 -0.67
CA SER A 238 5.46 -0.18 -0.46
C SER A 238 3.95 -0.06 -0.62
N GLU A 239 3.34 1.04 -0.15
CA GLU A 239 1.91 1.29 -0.31
C GLU A 239 1.52 1.48 -1.78
N GLY A 240 2.32 2.26 -2.51
CA GLY A 240 2.07 2.56 -3.92
C GLY A 240 2.24 1.31 -4.78
N THR A 241 3.25 0.48 -4.50
CA THR A 241 3.43 -0.80 -5.18
C THR A 241 2.29 -1.78 -4.87
N GLU A 242 1.76 -1.82 -3.65
CA GLU A 242 0.55 -2.60 -3.33
C GLU A 242 -0.65 -2.11 -4.14
N ASP A 243 -0.89 -0.79 -4.23
CA ASP A 243 -2.02 -0.26 -5.00
C ASP A 243 -1.89 -0.52 -6.50
N LEU A 244 -0.67 -0.68 -7.00
CA LEU A 244 -0.43 -0.97 -8.41
C LEU A 244 -0.49 -2.49 -8.69
N THR A 245 -0.25 -3.35 -7.71
CA THR A 245 -0.05 -4.80 -7.95
C THR A 245 -1.06 -5.73 -7.30
N GLY A 246 -1.73 -5.29 -6.23
CA GLY A 246 -2.47 -6.17 -5.33
C GLY A 246 -1.59 -7.00 -4.39
N GLY A 247 -0.29 -6.66 -4.32
CA GLY A 247 0.68 -7.26 -3.40
C GLY A 247 0.43 -6.92 -1.94
N VAL A 248 1.40 -7.25 -1.09
CA VAL A 248 1.37 -6.96 0.35
C VAL A 248 2.54 -6.05 0.71
N ALA A 249 2.23 -4.83 1.13
CA ALA A 249 3.19 -3.86 1.61
C ALA A 249 3.68 -4.20 3.03
N SER A 250 4.96 -3.97 3.26
CA SER A 250 5.60 -3.98 4.58
C SER A 250 6.80 -3.04 4.57
N ILE A 251 7.21 -2.57 5.75
CA ILE A 251 8.38 -1.71 5.91
C ILE A 251 9.30 -2.36 6.95
N LEU A 252 10.60 -2.33 6.67
CA LEU A 252 11.64 -2.84 7.54
C LEU A 252 12.73 -1.78 7.72
N PHE A 253 13.08 -1.45 8.96
CA PHE A 253 14.25 -0.63 9.22
C PHE A 253 15.52 -1.41 8.95
N THR A 254 16.47 -0.79 8.27
CA THR A 254 17.76 -1.43 7.95
C THR A 254 18.54 -1.79 9.22
N ASN A 255 18.39 -0.99 10.29
CA ASN A 255 19.00 -1.24 11.59
C ASN A 255 18.37 -2.41 12.38
N ASP A 256 17.17 -2.86 11.99
CA ASP A 256 16.50 -4.02 12.60
C ASP A 256 16.89 -5.35 11.93
N ILE A 257 17.73 -5.30 10.88
CA ILE A 257 18.24 -6.49 10.21
C ILE A 257 19.31 -7.16 11.07
N LEU A 258 18.95 -8.25 11.73
CA LEU A 258 19.85 -9.02 12.59
C LEU A 258 20.96 -9.74 11.81
N ASP A 259 20.60 -10.50 10.78
CA ASP A 259 21.53 -11.26 9.94
C ASP A 259 21.51 -10.70 8.51
N VAL A 260 22.49 -9.85 8.22
CA VAL A 260 22.66 -9.20 6.91
C VAL A 260 23.02 -10.19 5.79
N ASP A 261 23.63 -11.34 6.13
CA ASP A 261 23.97 -12.37 5.16
C ASP A 261 22.73 -13.18 4.78
N GLN A 262 21.93 -13.58 5.77
CA GLN A 262 20.65 -14.23 5.53
C GLN A 262 19.70 -13.31 4.76
N PHE A 263 19.60 -12.03 5.15
CA PHE A 263 18.76 -11.06 4.47
C PHE A 263 19.16 -10.89 3.00
N TRP A 264 20.46 -10.83 2.70
CA TRP A 264 20.93 -10.79 1.32
C TRP A 264 20.52 -12.04 0.53
N ASN A 265 20.67 -13.22 1.12
CA ASN A 265 20.43 -14.50 0.46
C ASN A 265 18.95 -14.83 0.27
N VAL A 266 18.08 -14.25 1.11
CA VAL A 266 16.63 -14.47 1.08
C VAL A 266 15.90 -13.27 0.47
N GLU A 267 15.85 -12.15 1.18
CA GLU A 267 15.02 -11.01 0.77
C GLU A 267 15.58 -10.27 -0.44
N MET A 268 16.87 -9.90 -0.43
CA MET A 268 17.46 -9.17 -1.56
C MET A 268 17.45 -10.00 -2.86
N GLN A 269 17.49 -11.33 -2.78
CA GLN A 269 17.37 -12.20 -3.97
C GLN A 269 15.96 -12.23 -4.57
N ARG A 270 14.93 -11.78 -3.85
CA ARG A 270 13.52 -11.70 -4.30
C ARG A 270 13.23 -10.45 -5.13
N VAL A 271 14.12 -9.45 -5.15
CA VAL A 271 13.98 -8.20 -5.92
C VAL A 271 13.62 -8.49 -7.39
N ASN A 272 12.53 -7.88 -7.86
CA ASN A 272 11.90 -8.04 -9.18
C ASN A 272 11.42 -9.45 -9.56
N LYS A 273 11.39 -10.40 -8.62
CA LYS A 273 10.90 -11.76 -8.85
C LYS A 273 9.65 -12.02 -8.02
N GLN A 274 9.78 -11.77 -6.73
CA GLN A 274 8.81 -12.09 -5.68
C GLN A 274 8.53 -10.89 -4.77
N ALA A 275 9.39 -9.88 -4.81
CA ALA A 275 9.21 -8.63 -4.11
C ALA A 275 9.62 -7.44 -4.99
N LEU A 276 8.86 -6.36 -4.90
CA LEU A 276 9.28 -5.03 -5.34
C LEU A 276 9.80 -4.28 -4.13
N MET A 277 10.93 -3.58 -4.27
CA MET A 277 11.59 -2.94 -3.14
C MET A 277 11.90 -1.47 -3.43
N GLY A 278 11.65 -0.62 -2.44
CA GLY A 278 12.13 0.74 -2.36
C GLY A 278 12.98 0.94 -1.11
N CYS A 279 13.59 2.11 -0.99
CA CYS A 279 14.31 2.52 0.20
C CYS A 279 14.19 4.02 0.42
N SER A 280 14.25 4.45 1.67
CA SER A 280 14.21 5.87 2.04
C SER A 280 15.27 6.21 3.09
N ILE A 281 15.52 7.51 3.21
CA ILE A 281 16.25 8.07 4.34
C ILE A 281 15.31 9.06 5.01
N ASP A 282 15.09 8.92 6.31
CA ASP A 282 14.03 9.64 7.02
C ASP A 282 14.56 10.92 7.69
N HIS A 283 15.85 10.96 8.01
CA HIS A 283 16.49 12.12 8.64
C HIS A 283 17.33 12.91 7.65
N ASP A 284 17.63 14.17 7.98
CA ASP A 284 18.72 14.94 7.37
C ASP A 284 20.03 14.63 8.09
N ASP A 285 21.15 14.53 7.37
CA ASP A 285 22.45 14.30 7.98
C ASP A 285 23.14 15.66 8.15
N PRO A 286 23.36 16.13 9.38
CA PRO A 286 24.03 17.41 9.63
C PRO A 286 25.46 17.45 9.08
N SER A 287 26.08 16.29 8.82
CA SER A 287 27.45 16.17 8.32
C SER A 287 27.60 16.51 6.84
N GLY A 288 26.51 16.43 6.06
CA GLY A 288 26.53 16.60 4.60
C GLY A 288 27.18 15.45 3.81
N GLU A 289 27.63 14.37 4.46
CA GLU A 289 28.31 13.23 3.82
C GLU A 289 27.34 12.19 3.23
N ARG A 290 26.28 12.64 2.55
CA ARG A 290 25.33 11.71 1.90
C ARG A 290 25.77 11.21 0.54
N HIS A 291 26.96 11.61 0.09
CA HIS A 291 27.53 11.14 -1.17
C HIS A 291 26.56 11.24 -2.37
N GLY A 292 25.71 12.28 -2.40
CA GLY A 292 24.72 12.49 -3.46
C GLY A 292 23.31 11.93 -3.19
N ILE A 293 23.05 11.28 -2.05
CA ILE A 293 21.71 10.79 -1.68
C ILE A 293 20.89 11.86 -0.95
N MET A 294 19.62 11.99 -1.31
CA MET A 294 18.69 12.99 -0.78
C MET A 294 17.92 12.44 0.42
N ALA A 295 17.76 13.27 1.45
CA ALA A 295 16.93 12.98 2.60
C ALA A 295 15.43 13.09 2.28
N ARG A 296 14.60 12.42 3.09
CA ARG A 296 13.13 12.51 3.06
C ARG A 296 12.58 12.25 1.65
N HIS A 297 13.20 11.28 0.97
CA HIS A 297 12.97 10.98 -0.43
C HIS A 297 12.98 9.47 -0.67
N ALA A 298 12.08 9.01 -1.53
CA ALA A 298 11.95 7.61 -1.87
C ALA A 298 12.81 7.25 -3.08
N TYR A 299 13.48 6.10 -2.99
CA TYR A 299 14.28 5.50 -4.04
C TYR A 299 13.77 4.10 -4.38
N SER A 300 14.03 3.63 -5.60
CA SER A 300 13.67 2.28 -6.06
C SER A 300 14.88 1.37 -6.03
N VAL A 301 14.74 0.15 -5.51
CA VAL A 301 15.75 -0.91 -5.65
C VAL A 301 15.46 -1.68 -6.93
N LEU A 302 16.35 -1.54 -7.92
CA LEU A 302 16.14 -2.08 -9.27
C LEU A 302 16.85 -3.40 -9.53
N SER A 303 17.93 -3.72 -8.83
CA SER A 303 18.67 -4.96 -9.07
C SER A 303 19.67 -5.25 -7.96
N THR A 304 20.15 -6.48 -7.92
CA THR A 304 21.19 -6.94 -7.00
C THR A 304 22.17 -7.82 -7.75
N ALA A 305 23.47 -7.69 -7.49
CA ALA A 305 24.50 -8.52 -8.09
C ALA A 305 25.61 -8.84 -7.09
N THR A 306 26.41 -9.88 -7.38
CA THR A 306 27.65 -10.16 -6.66
C THR A 306 28.80 -10.15 -7.66
N ILE A 307 29.58 -9.08 -7.63
CA ILE A 307 30.66 -8.82 -8.59
C ILE A 307 31.98 -8.87 -7.85
N GLN A 308 32.92 -9.67 -8.35
CA GLN A 308 34.25 -9.82 -7.74
C GLN A 308 34.22 -10.20 -6.24
N GLY A 309 33.16 -10.89 -5.80
CA GLY A 309 32.95 -11.27 -4.41
C GLY A 309 32.33 -10.18 -3.52
N GLU A 310 32.07 -8.99 -4.05
CA GLU A 310 31.33 -7.92 -3.37
C GLU A 310 29.85 -7.94 -3.78
N ARG A 311 28.96 -7.74 -2.81
CA ARG A 311 27.52 -7.60 -3.02
C ARG A 311 27.18 -6.15 -3.33
N ILE A 312 26.48 -5.91 -4.43
CA ILE A 312 26.12 -4.57 -4.90
C ILE A 312 24.64 -4.47 -5.22
N VAL A 313 24.06 -3.31 -4.93
CA VAL A 313 22.63 -3.00 -5.13
C VAL A 313 22.51 -1.87 -6.13
N GLN A 314 21.62 -2.02 -7.10
CA GLN A 314 21.25 -0.96 -8.03
C GLN A 314 20.04 -0.21 -7.47
N VAL A 315 20.19 1.10 -7.30
CA VAL A 315 19.16 1.98 -6.75
C VAL A 315 18.86 3.07 -7.77
N ARG A 316 17.62 3.57 -7.80
CA ARG A 316 17.18 4.64 -8.70
C ARG A 316 16.52 5.79 -7.97
N ASN A 317 16.96 7.01 -8.27
CA ASN A 317 16.32 8.25 -7.89
C ASN A 317 15.17 8.59 -8.87
N PRO A 318 13.91 8.76 -8.41
CA PRO A 318 12.78 9.10 -9.27
C PRO A 318 12.86 10.51 -9.90
N TRP A 319 13.82 11.35 -9.51
CA TRP A 319 14.12 12.61 -10.21
C TRP A 319 14.82 12.40 -11.55
N GLY A 320 15.35 11.19 -11.81
CA GLY A 320 16.08 10.86 -13.04
C GLY A 320 17.43 11.57 -13.15
N LYS A 321 18.02 11.93 -12.01
CA LYS A 321 19.33 12.59 -11.85
C LYS A 321 19.76 12.52 -10.38
N THR A 322 20.99 12.95 -10.08
CA THR A 322 21.55 13.04 -8.71
C THR A 322 21.71 11.67 -8.08
N GLU A 323 22.95 11.22 -8.06
CA GLU A 323 23.34 9.82 -7.84
C GLU A 323 24.40 9.69 -6.75
N TRP A 324 24.58 8.45 -6.28
CA TRP A 324 25.66 8.05 -5.38
C TRP A 324 27.04 8.36 -5.97
N ASN A 325 27.95 8.89 -5.15
CA ASN A 325 29.33 9.22 -5.55
C ASN A 325 30.40 8.44 -4.78
N GLY A 326 30.03 7.39 -4.04
CA GLY A 326 30.95 6.51 -3.32
C GLY A 326 31.34 5.25 -4.10
N ASP A 327 31.66 4.17 -3.38
CA ASP A 327 32.04 2.89 -3.97
C ASP A 327 30.95 2.33 -4.90
N TRP A 328 31.34 1.86 -6.09
CA TRP A 328 30.46 1.37 -7.16
C TRP A 328 29.55 2.42 -7.82
N SER A 329 29.71 3.71 -7.50
CA SER A 329 29.12 4.79 -8.30
C SER A 329 29.55 4.72 -9.77
N ASP A 330 28.85 5.43 -10.64
CA ASP A 330 29.13 5.50 -12.09
C ASP A 330 30.59 5.84 -12.41
N GLN A 331 31.22 6.69 -11.60
CA GLN A 331 32.61 7.13 -11.75
C GLN A 331 33.60 6.36 -10.87
N SER A 332 33.18 5.26 -10.25
CA SER A 332 34.01 4.50 -9.32
C SER A 332 35.13 3.72 -10.03
N ASP A 333 36.36 3.84 -9.50
CA ASP A 333 37.52 3.08 -9.98
C ASP A 333 37.40 1.55 -9.77
N LYS A 334 36.37 1.08 -9.05
CA LYS A 334 36.11 -0.35 -8.84
C LYS A 334 35.58 -1.07 -10.10
N TRP A 335 35.05 -0.33 -11.06
CA TRP A 335 34.50 -0.92 -12.27
C TRP A 335 35.60 -1.48 -13.18
N THR A 336 35.53 -2.79 -13.45
CA THR A 336 36.32 -3.42 -14.52
C THR A 336 35.46 -3.61 -15.77
N PRO A 337 36.06 -3.73 -16.97
CA PRO A 337 35.31 -4.00 -18.19
C PRO A 337 34.40 -5.23 -18.10
N GLU A 338 34.83 -6.27 -17.37
CA GLU A 338 34.05 -7.48 -17.13
C GLU A 338 32.84 -7.19 -16.23
N ALA A 339 33.03 -6.43 -15.14
CA ALA A 339 31.96 -6.03 -14.23
C ALA A 339 30.90 -5.17 -14.93
N ILE A 340 31.33 -4.18 -15.72
CA ILE A 340 30.44 -3.32 -16.52
C ILE A 340 29.60 -4.18 -17.47
N ALA A 341 30.23 -5.13 -18.16
CA ALA A 341 29.52 -6.00 -19.10
C ALA A 341 28.53 -6.96 -18.41
N GLU A 342 28.85 -7.42 -17.19
CA GLU A 342 28.01 -8.34 -16.42
C GLU A 342 26.70 -7.69 -15.97
N VAL A 343 26.77 -6.49 -15.40
CA VAL A 343 25.59 -5.78 -14.90
C VAL A 343 25.01 -4.77 -15.89
N LYS A 344 25.64 -4.62 -17.07
CA LYS A 344 25.30 -3.64 -18.11
C LYS A 344 25.22 -2.22 -17.55
N MET A 345 26.22 -1.85 -16.76
CA MET A 345 26.33 -0.50 -16.22
C MET A 345 26.56 0.50 -17.37
N GLU A 346 25.92 1.65 -17.27
CA GLU A 346 26.10 2.79 -18.17
C GLU A 346 26.53 3.99 -17.32
N GLU A 347 27.62 4.67 -17.68
CA GLU A 347 28.09 5.88 -16.97
C GLU A 347 27.27 7.08 -17.46
N LYS A 348 26.20 7.42 -16.73
CA LYS A 348 25.23 8.44 -17.15
C LYS A 348 24.37 8.89 -15.97
N ASP A 349 24.31 10.21 -15.75
CA ASP A 349 23.40 10.82 -14.76
C ASP A 349 21.93 10.70 -15.22
N ASP A 350 21.33 9.54 -14.94
CA ASP A 350 19.93 9.20 -15.22
C ASP A 350 19.16 8.77 -13.96
N GLY A 351 19.79 8.93 -12.81
CA GLY A 351 19.29 8.63 -11.48
C GLY A 351 19.53 7.19 -11.05
N LYS A 352 20.05 6.29 -11.91
CA LYS A 352 20.37 4.91 -11.55
C LYS A 352 21.84 4.80 -11.18
N PHE A 353 22.13 4.21 -10.03
CA PHE A 353 23.50 3.98 -9.60
C PHE A 353 23.62 2.63 -8.89
N TRP A 354 24.83 2.08 -8.91
CA TRP A 354 25.16 0.95 -8.05
C TRP A 354 25.86 1.45 -6.78
N MET A 355 25.71 0.69 -5.71
CA MET A 355 26.44 0.91 -4.47
C MET A 355 26.73 -0.42 -3.77
N SER A 356 27.70 -0.43 -2.86
CA SER A 356 27.96 -1.62 -2.05
C SER A 356 26.77 -1.91 -1.12
N TYR A 357 26.44 -3.19 -0.90
CA TYR A 357 25.38 -3.58 0.03
C TYR A 357 25.67 -3.10 1.47
N LYS A 358 26.95 -3.00 1.83
CA LYS A 358 27.37 -2.46 3.13
C LYS A 358 27.04 -0.97 3.26
N ASP A 359 27.29 -0.18 2.22
CA ASP A 359 26.94 1.24 2.24
C ASP A 359 25.42 1.41 2.15
N PHE A 360 24.72 0.55 1.40
CA PHE A 360 23.26 0.57 1.29
C PHE A 360 22.60 0.48 2.67
N LEU A 361 23.00 -0.51 3.49
CA LEU A 361 22.48 -0.67 4.85
C LEU A 361 22.85 0.47 5.81
N ARG A 362 23.95 1.19 5.54
CA ARG A 362 24.40 2.32 6.38
C ARG A 362 23.69 3.63 6.01
N VAL A 363 23.38 3.80 4.72
CA VAL A 363 22.89 5.07 4.16
C VAL A 363 21.36 5.13 4.20
N PHE A 364 20.67 4.03 3.91
CA PHE A 364 19.21 3.98 3.95
C PHE A 364 18.71 3.54 5.32
N ASP A 365 17.70 4.23 5.84
CA ASP A 365 17.12 3.97 7.16
C ASP A 365 16.02 2.90 7.08
N SER A 366 15.27 2.90 5.97
CA SER A 366 14.12 2.03 5.78
C SER A 366 14.10 1.37 4.41
N LEU A 367 13.53 0.17 4.37
CA LEU A 367 13.23 -0.59 3.18
C LEU A 367 11.71 -0.71 3.06
N ASP A 368 11.19 -0.29 1.93
CA ASP A 368 9.82 -0.52 1.50
C ASP A 368 9.77 -1.84 0.74
N LEU A 369 9.04 -2.84 1.24
CA LEU A 369 8.89 -4.13 0.57
C LEU A 369 7.45 -4.35 0.16
N CYS A 370 7.23 -4.82 -1.06
CA CYS A 370 5.93 -5.28 -1.51
C CYS A 370 6.03 -6.70 -2.07
N ARG A 371 5.48 -7.67 -1.33
CA ARG A 371 5.38 -9.07 -1.77
C ARG A 371 4.37 -9.15 -2.90
N ILE A 372 4.81 -9.64 -4.05
CA ILE A 372 3.96 -9.84 -5.23
C ILE A 372 3.64 -11.31 -5.43
N PHE A 373 2.45 -11.57 -5.99
CA PHE A 373 1.90 -12.91 -6.16
C PHE A 373 1.69 -13.21 -7.64
N ASP A 374 1.98 -14.44 -8.03
CA ASP A 374 1.68 -14.93 -9.38
C ASP A 374 0.30 -15.61 -9.43
N ALA A 375 -0.07 -16.13 -10.61
CA ALA A 375 -1.35 -16.78 -10.84
C ALA A 375 -1.57 -18.09 -10.06
N THR A 376 -0.58 -18.59 -9.31
CA THR A 376 -0.73 -19.77 -8.45
C THR A 376 -1.28 -19.43 -7.07
N TRP A 377 -1.41 -18.14 -6.75
CA TRP A 377 -1.99 -17.66 -5.51
C TRP A 377 -3.46 -17.31 -5.67
N SER A 378 -4.23 -17.62 -4.64
CA SER A 378 -5.62 -17.22 -4.45
C SER A 378 -5.71 -16.27 -3.26
N VAL A 379 -6.72 -15.40 -3.27
CA VAL A 379 -6.98 -14.47 -2.17
C VAL A 379 -8.43 -14.57 -1.72
N ALA A 380 -8.65 -14.70 -0.42
CA ALA A 380 -9.94 -14.48 0.21
C ALA A 380 -9.90 -13.19 1.03
N SER A 381 -10.99 -12.41 0.98
CA SER A 381 -11.09 -11.14 1.70
C SER A 381 -12.43 -10.99 2.40
N SER A 382 -12.42 -10.32 3.55
CA SER A 382 -13.63 -10.00 4.31
C SER A 382 -13.46 -8.70 5.07
N TRP A 383 -14.51 -7.91 5.16
CA TRP A 383 -14.53 -6.63 5.86
C TRP A 383 -15.61 -6.65 6.94
N ILE A 384 -15.26 -6.20 8.15
CA ILE A 384 -16.18 -6.07 9.28
C ILE A 384 -16.11 -4.65 9.87
N PRO A 385 -17.23 -4.10 10.38
CA PRO A 385 -17.15 -3.02 11.34
C PRO A 385 -16.46 -3.51 12.62
N TYR A 386 -15.68 -2.63 13.25
CA TYR A 386 -14.86 -2.94 14.42
C TYR A 386 -14.94 -1.83 15.46
N HIS A 387 -15.17 -2.21 16.73
CA HIS A 387 -15.28 -1.28 17.84
C HIS A 387 -13.92 -1.18 18.54
N VAL A 388 -13.41 0.04 18.67
CA VAL A 388 -12.10 0.30 19.27
C VAL A 388 -12.29 0.61 20.76
N GLU A 389 -12.40 -0.45 21.55
CA GLU A 389 -12.47 -0.42 23.02
C GLU A 389 -11.38 -1.32 23.63
N PRO A 390 -11.16 -1.30 24.96
CA PRO A 390 -10.10 -2.08 25.62
C PRO A 390 -10.10 -3.57 25.30
N ARG A 391 -11.23 -4.14 24.85
CA ARG A 391 -11.37 -5.55 24.46
C ARG A 391 -11.64 -5.70 22.96
N SER A 392 -11.02 -6.70 22.32
CA SER A 392 -11.18 -6.97 20.90
C SER A 392 -12.62 -7.41 20.57
N SER A 393 -13.32 -6.60 19.79
CA SER A 393 -14.75 -6.77 19.47
C SER A 393 -14.96 -7.40 18.09
N GLY A 394 -14.16 -8.38 17.68
CA GLY A 394 -14.36 -9.02 16.37
C GLY A 394 -13.34 -10.09 16.06
N LYS A 395 -13.68 -10.99 15.13
CA LYS A 395 -12.78 -12.05 14.67
C LYS A 395 -13.02 -12.41 13.22
N PHE A 396 -12.01 -13.03 12.62
CA PHE A 396 -12.09 -13.62 11.30
C PHE A 396 -11.76 -15.10 11.37
N GLN A 397 -12.41 -15.91 10.53
CA GLN A 397 -12.20 -17.35 10.48
C GLN A 397 -12.02 -17.80 9.03
N PHE A 398 -11.00 -18.64 8.81
CA PHE A 398 -10.78 -19.28 7.52
C PHE A 398 -10.36 -20.73 7.69
N GLU A 399 -10.59 -21.51 6.63
CA GLU A 399 -10.23 -22.92 6.54
C GLU A 399 -9.30 -23.14 5.37
N LEU A 400 -8.28 -23.97 5.58
CA LEU A 400 -7.38 -24.48 4.55
C LEU A 400 -7.66 -25.97 4.36
N ASP A 401 -8.06 -26.35 3.16
CA ASP A 401 -8.22 -27.74 2.74
C ASP A 401 -6.87 -28.36 2.35
N GLN A 402 -5.87 -27.53 2.06
CA GLN A 402 -4.51 -27.94 1.70
C GLN A 402 -3.47 -27.14 2.49
N ALA A 403 -2.42 -27.83 2.95
CA ALA A 403 -1.28 -27.18 3.58
C ALA A 403 -0.62 -26.23 2.57
N SER A 404 -0.41 -24.98 2.96
CA SER A 404 0.03 -23.93 2.06
C SER A 404 0.85 -22.86 2.80
N GLU A 405 1.77 -22.25 2.07
CA GLU A 405 2.26 -20.92 2.41
C GLU A 405 1.06 -19.95 2.39
N ALA A 406 0.93 -19.15 3.44
CA ALA A 406 -0.16 -18.21 3.63
C ALA A 406 0.37 -16.84 4.03
N VAL A 407 -0.15 -15.80 3.38
CA VAL A 407 0.10 -14.40 3.78
C VAL A 407 -1.20 -13.82 4.31
N ILE A 408 -1.21 -13.49 5.60
CA ILE A 408 -2.38 -12.94 6.29
C ILE A 408 -2.16 -11.45 6.48
N VAL A 409 -3.14 -10.64 6.07
CA VAL A 409 -3.04 -9.17 6.08
C VAL A 409 -4.30 -8.59 6.72
N LEU A 410 -4.11 -7.87 7.82
CA LEU A 410 -5.15 -7.01 8.40
C LEU A 410 -4.93 -5.59 7.89
N SER A 411 -6.00 -4.94 7.44
CA SER A 411 -5.96 -3.61 6.83
C SER A 411 -7.09 -2.73 7.35
N GLN A 412 -6.85 -1.44 7.41
CA GLN A 412 -7.89 -0.42 7.52
C GLN A 412 -8.00 0.34 6.19
N PRO A 413 -9.12 1.05 5.92
CA PRO A 413 -9.25 1.83 4.70
C PRO A 413 -8.16 2.87 4.54
N ASP A 414 -7.77 3.13 3.30
CA ASP A 414 -6.87 4.23 2.95
C ASP A 414 -7.44 5.59 3.41
N THR A 415 -6.74 6.21 4.37
CA THR A 415 -7.12 7.49 4.96
C THR A 415 -6.76 8.69 4.08
N ARG A 416 -5.95 8.54 3.03
CA ARG A 416 -5.55 9.65 2.13
C ARG A 416 -6.76 10.30 1.48
N TYR A 417 -7.78 9.49 1.15
CA TYR A 417 -9.05 9.98 0.62
C TYR A 417 -9.77 10.95 1.58
N TYR A 418 -9.46 10.84 2.86
CA TYR A 418 -10.10 11.52 3.98
C TYR A 418 -9.18 12.55 4.64
N GLY A 419 -8.05 12.94 4.03
CA GLY A 419 -7.07 13.83 4.69
C GLY A 419 -7.67 15.13 5.27
N ALA A 420 -8.65 15.72 4.59
CA ALA A 420 -9.38 16.91 5.07
C ALA A 420 -10.45 16.62 6.15
N LEU A 421 -10.73 15.34 6.42
CA LEU A 421 -11.71 14.82 7.38
C LEU A 421 -11.02 13.88 8.38
N GLN A 422 -9.71 14.01 8.55
CA GLN A 422 -8.90 13.08 9.34
C GLN A 422 -9.46 13.00 10.77
N ALA A 423 -9.65 11.78 11.25
CA ALA A 423 -10.15 11.53 12.59
C ALA A 423 -9.20 12.08 13.64
N ASP A 424 -9.72 12.45 14.81
CA ASP A 424 -8.95 12.91 15.97
C ASP A 424 -7.97 11.86 16.50
N PHE A 425 -8.02 10.63 15.97
CA PHE A 425 -7.25 9.48 16.42
C PHE A 425 -6.46 8.78 15.31
N ILE A 426 -5.37 8.16 15.73
CA ILE A 426 -4.53 7.25 14.97
C ILE A 426 -4.79 5.82 15.45
N TYR A 427 -5.04 4.91 14.52
CA TYR A 427 -5.21 3.48 14.81
C TYR A 427 -3.95 2.70 14.44
N THR A 428 -3.45 1.93 15.39
CA THR A 428 -2.33 0.99 15.17
C THR A 428 -2.88 -0.44 15.15
N LEU A 429 -2.57 -1.16 14.08
CA LEU A 429 -3.12 -2.49 13.83
C LEU A 429 -2.17 -3.59 14.33
N SER A 430 -2.75 -4.62 14.94
CA SER A 430 -2.11 -5.89 15.28
C SER A 430 -3.14 -7.01 15.21
N PHE A 431 -2.69 -8.26 15.15
CA PHE A 431 -3.60 -9.41 15.25
C PHE A 431 -2.88 -10.67 15.71
N HIS A 432 -3.64 -11.60 16.26
CA HIS A 432 -3.20 -12.94 16.64
C HIS A 432 -3.86 -13.99 15.76
N VAL A 433 -3.10 -15.04 15.42
CA VAL A 433 -3.61 -16.21 14.67
C VAL A 433 -3.62 -17.41 15.60
N TYR A 434 -4.77 -18.06 15.70
CA TYR A 434 -5.00 -19.27 16.48
C TYR A 434 -5.38 -20.43 15.57
N ASN A 435 -4.97 -21.65 15.93
CA ASN A 435 -5.40 -22.87 15.25
C ASN A 435 -6.75 -23.38 15.79
N SER A 436 -7.20 -24.54 15.32
CA SER A 436 -8.44 -25.20 15.75
C SER A 436 -8.48 -25.57 17.23
N ASP A 437 -7.31 -25.72 17.87
CA ASP A 437 -7.19 -26.06 19.30
C ASP A 437 -7.07 -24.79 20.16
N ASN A 438 -7.41 -23.61 19.61
CA ASN A 438 -7.21 -22.30 20.23
C ASN A 438 -5.77 -21.99 20.65
N LYS A 439 -4.77 -22.69 20.08
CA LYS A 439 -3.36 -22.42 20.35
C LYS A 439 -2.87 -21.29 19.46
N LEU A 440 -2.18 -20.33 20.09
CA LEU A 440 -1.54 -19.22 19.39
C LEU A 440 -0.47 -19.74 18.43
N VAL A 441 -0.66 -19.48 17.15
CA VAL A 441 0.28 -19.80 16.07
C VAL A 441 1.30 -18.67 15.90
N LYS A 442 0.81 -17.41 15.80
CA LYS A 442 1.66 -16.24 15.57
C LYS A 442 0.97 -14.94 16.00
N ARG A 443 1.78 -13.96 16.41
CA ARG A 443 1.37 -12.57 16.61
C ARG A 443 1.94 -11.70 15.48
N ALA A 444 1.10 -10.81 14.96
CA ALA A 444 1.43 -9.80 13.98
C ALA A 444 1.28 -8.43 14.61
N ARG A 445 2.30 -7.58 14.49
CA ARG A 445 2.26 -6.20 15.00
C ARG A 445 2.94 -5.28 14.00
N ALA A 446 2.39 -4.07 13.83
CA ALA A 446 3.08 -3.03 13.10
C ALA A 446 4.45 -2.76 13.74
N THR A 447 5.53 -2.96 12.98
CA THR A 447 6.91 -2.65 13.39
C THR A 447 7.21 -1.18 13.24
N VAL A 448 6.52 -0.50 12.34
CA VAL A 448 6.74 0.90 11.99
C VAL A 448 5.52 1.73 12.43
N PRO A 449 5.65 2.62 13.44
CA PRO A 449 4.51 3.32 14.06
C PRO A 449 3.67 4.18 13.09
N TYR A 450 4.28 4.64 12.01
CA TYR A 450 3.62 5.48 11.01
C TYR A 450 3.06 4.72 9.82
N CYS A 451 3.39 3.43 9.65
CA CYS A 451 2.76 2.57 8.66
C CYS A 451 1.46 2.01 9.23
N LYS A 452 0.36 2.71 8.96
CA LYS A 452 -0.92 2.47 9.64
C LYS A 452 -1.87 1.61 8.80
N ARG A 453 -1.69 1.58 7.48
CA ARG A 453 -2.68 1.02 6.56
C ARG A 453 -2.91 -0.47 6.74
N SER A 454 -1.86 -1.24 7.00
CA SER A 454 -1.93 -2.68 7.13
C SER A 454 -0.81 -3.28 7.95
N VAL A 455 -1.07 -4.45 8.53
CA VAL A 455 -0.07 -5.33 9.15
C VAL A 455 -0.21 -6.71 8.54
N SER A 456 0.91 -7.41 8.32
CA SER A 456 0.93 -8.71 7.65
C SER A 456 1.92 -9.68 8.27
N ILE A 457 1.69 -10.97 8.03
CA ILE A 457 2.63 -12.06 8.33
C ILE A 457 2.62 -13.11 7.22
N GLU A 458 3.76 -13.74 6.99
CA GLU A 458 3.93 -14.92 6.14
C GLU A 458 4.12 -16.16 7.03
N LEU A 459 3.38 -17.23 6.75
CA LEU A 459 3.38 -18.48 7.54
C LEU A 459 3.22 -19.70 6.64
N ASP A 460 3.86 -20.80 6.99
CA ASP A 460 3.52 -22.13 6.46
C ASP A 460 2.45 -22.77 7.35
N LEU A 461 1.23 -22.89 6.84
CA LEU A 461 0.09 -23.41 7.60
C LEU A 461 -0.30 -24.83 7.14
N PRO A 462 -0.44 -25.80 8.06
CA PRO A 462 -1.04 -27.09 7.74
C PRO A 462 -2.54 -26.96 7.40
N VAL A 463 -3.13 -28.06 6.95
CA VAL A 463 -4.59 -28.18 6.78
C VAL A 463 -5.26 -27.96 8.13
N GLY A 464 -6.31 -27.13 8.16
CA GLY A 464 -7.05 -26.86 9.39
C GLY A 464 -7.83 -25.55 9.35
N GLN A 465 -8.51 -25.29 10.46
CA GLN A 465 -9.26 -24.05 10.69
C GLN A 465 -8.44 -23.09 11.55
N TYR A 466 -8.51 -21.82 11.19
CA TYR A 466 -7.76 -20.76 11.83
C TYR A 466 -8.67 -19.60 12.19
N THR A 467 -8.44 -19.04 13.38
CA THR A 467 -9.11 -17.83 13.85
C THR A 467 -8.10 -16.70 13.95
N VAL A 468 -8.41 -15.57 13.33
CA VAL A 468 -7.61 -14.34 13.40
C VAL A 468 -8.36 -13.32 14.25
N VAL A 469 -7.73 -12.89 15.34
CA VAL A 469 -8.29 -11.92 16.28
C VAL A 469 -7.54 -10.61 16.12
N PRO A 470 -8.18 -9.56 15.57
CA PRO A 470 -7.61 -8.22 15.51
C PRO A 470 -7.44 -7.61 16.89
N HIS A 471 -6.41 -6.78 17.03
CA HIS A 471 -6.19 -5.93 18.19
C HIS A 471 -5.78 -4.55 17.68
N VAL A 472 -6.55 -3.53 18.03
CA VAL A 472 -6.38 -2.16 17.53
C VAL A 472 -6.19 -1.23 18.71
N THR A 473 -5.08 -0.48 18.73
CA THR A 473 -4.89 0.59 19.70
C THR A 473 -5.21 1.93 19.06
N ARG A 474 -5.73 2.86 19.86
CA ARG A 474 -6.13 4.21 19.45
C ARG A 474 -5.32 5.25 20.21
N GLU A 475 -4.66 6.15 19.49
CA GLU A 475 -3.89 7.25 20.05
C GLU A 475 -4.44 8.58 19.55
N ALA A 476 -4.55 9.59 20.43
CA ALA A 476 -5.00 10.93 20.02
C ALA A 476 -3.96 11.56 19.09
N THR A 477 -4.43 12.23 18.03
CA THR A 477 -3.57 13.04 17.17
C THR A 477 -3.08 14.26 17.96
N SER A 478 -1.80 14.58 17.86
CA SER A 478 -1.17 15.72 18.57
C SER A 478 -1.56 17.10 18.02
N ILE A 479 -2.70 17.22 17.33
CA ILE A 479 -3.23 18.47 16.79
C ILE A 479 -3.83 19.26 17.97
N GLY A 480 -2.94 19.84 18.78
CA GLY A 480 -3.28 20.60 19.98
C GLY A 480 -2.08 21.18 20.72
N ALA A 481 -0.86 20.73 20.45
CA ALA A 481 0.34 21.41 20.91
C ALA A 481 0.83 22.37 19.81
N SER A 482 0.25 23.57 19.74
CA SER A 482 1.02 24.69 19.22
C SER A 482 2.27 24.82 20.10
N GLU A 483 3.43 24.91 19.46
CA GLU A 483 4.64 25.42 20.10
C GLU A 483 4.42 26.92 20.35
N ASP A 484 3.55 27.25 21.31
CA ASP A 484 3.49 28.59 21.88
C ASP A 484 4.62 28.65 22.94
N GLU A 485 5.78 29.15 22.52
CA GLU A 485 6.75 29.73 23.44
C GLU A 485 6.10 30.96 24.11
N ASP A 486 5.29 30.75 25.15
CA ASP A 486 4.88 31.82 26.05
C ASP A 486 5.73 31.79 27.32
N GLU A 487 6.65 32.77 27.39
CA GLU A 487 7.14 33.33 28.64
C GLU A 487 5.94 33.73 29.52
N ASP A 488 6.08 33.43 30.82
CA ASP A 488 5.24 33.87 31.95
C ASP A 488 3.99 33.05 32.28
N GLY A 489 4.04 32.40 33.44
CA GLY A 489 3.09 31.37 33.86
C GLY A 489 1.86 31.82 34.64
N GLU A 490 0.90 30.90 34.72
CA GLU A 490 0.20 30.47 35.94
C GLU A 490 -0.68 29.24 35.59
N ASP A 491 -0.65 28.23 36.47
CA ASP A 491 -1.47 27.01 36.39
C ASP A 491 -2.97 27.30 36.22
N SER A 492 -3.61 26.73 35.17
CA SER A 492 -4.95 26.17 35.31
C SER A 492 -5.26 25.16 34.20
N ALA A 493 -5.55 23.93 34.62
CA ALA A 493 -6.08 22.88 33.76
C ALA A 493 -7.50 23.25 33.29
N VAL A 494 -7.67 23.43 31.98
CA VAL A 494 -8.98 23.50 31.31
C VAL A 494 -8.85 22.75 29.99
N GLY A 495 -9.70 21.72 29.80
CA GLY A 495 -9.69 20.87 28.61
C GLY A 495 -9.91 21.63 27.29
N PRO A 496 -9.54 21.04 26.14
CA PRO A 496 -9.54 21.76 24.87
C PRO A 496 -10.96 22.12 24.43
N SER A 497 -11.30 23.41 24.61
CA SER A 497 -12.48 24.05 24.05
C SER A 497 -12.23 24.36 22.58
N ALA A 498 -13.06 23.79 21.71
CA ALA A 498 -13.12 24.11 20.30
C ALA A 498 -13.45 25.59 20.07
N HIS A 499 -12.50 26.36 19.54
CA HIS A 499 -12.78 27.64 18.89
C HIS A 499 -12.27 27.63 17.45
N LEU A 500 -12.94 26.83 16.62
CA LEU A 500 -12.98 27.06 15.18
C LEU A 500 -13.83 28.30 14.91
N SER A 501 -13.21 29.32 14.33
CA SER A 501 -13.87 30.55 13.90
C SER A 501 -14.89 30.26 12.79
N GLY A 502 -16.16 30.14 13.19
CA GLY A 502 -17.31 30.58 12.38
C GLY A 502 -17.80 29.71 11.23
N VAL A 503 -17.36 28.46 11.08
CA VAL A 503 -18.04 27.49 10.19
C VAL A 503 -18.24 26.17 10.93
N VAL A 504 -19.43 25.99 11.48
CA VAL A 504 -19.89 24.71 12.03
C VAL A 504 -20.20 23.79 10.85
N VAL A 505 -19.35 22.80 10.61
CA VAL A 505 -19.68 21.71 9.67
C VAL A 505 -20.55 20.72 10.44
N GLN A 506 -21.87 20.84 10.29
CA GLN A 506 -22.79 19.79 10.76
C GLN A 506 -22.62 18.55 9.87
N ASN A 507 -22.22 17.43 10.47
CA ASN A 507 -22.19 16.12 9.83
C ASN A 507 -23.64 15.67 9.59
N GLU A 508 -24.07 15.64 8.32
CA GLU A 508 -25.42 15.22 7.94
C GLU A 508 -25.47 13.71 7.64
N ALA A 509 -26.47 13.04 8.22
CA ALA A 509 -26.71 11.62 8.04
C ALA A 509 -27.45 11.37 6.71
N VAL A 510 -26.78 10.70 5.78
CA VAL A 510 -27.39 10.21 4.52
C VAL A 510 -27.67 8.72 4.68
N THR A 511 -28.95 8.34 4.74
CA THR A 511 -29.40 6.93 4.79
C THR A 511 -29.55 6.34 3.39
N MET A 512 -28.68 5.38 3.03
CA MET A 512 -28.90 4.51 1.85
C MET A 512 -28.55 3.05 2.18
N ASN A 513 -29.27 2.12 1.53
CA ASN A 513 -29.33 0.70 1.87
C ASN A 513 -28.00 -0.09 1.64
N LYS A 514 -27.79 -1.13 2.45
CA LYS A 514 -26.51 -1.81 2.77
C LYS A 514 -26.01 -2.76 1.67
N SER A 515 -24.95 -2.38 0.96
CA SER A 515 -23.81 -3.26 0.60
C SER A 515 -22.65 -2.47 -0.04
N SER A 516 -21.41 -2.90 0.26
CA SER A 516 -20.10 -2.47 -0.28
C SER A 516 -19.40 -1.27 0.38
N TYR A 517 -18.10 -1.42 0.65
CA TYR A 517 -17.14 -0.38 1.02
C TYR A 517 -17.11 0.82 0.04
N LEU A 518 -17.45 0.60 -1.24
CA LEU A 518 -17.71 1.67 -2.20
C LEU A 518 -18.77 2.68 -1.71
N PHE A 519 -19.66 2.28 -0.80
CA PHE A 519 -20.57 3.16 -0.07
C PHE A 519 -19.84 4.21 0.77
N HIS A 520 -18.80 3.84 1.51
CA HIS A 520 -18.03 4.76 2.37
C HIS A 520 -17.17 5.73 1.54
N GLN A 521 -16.56 5.25 0.44
CA GLN A 521 -15.89 6.14 -0.53
C GLN A 521 -16.88 7.11 -1.19
N ARG A 522 -18.08 6.64 -1.57
CA ARG A 522 -19.13 7.51 -2.13
C ARG A 522 -19.65 8.51 -1.11
N LYS A 523 -19.85 8.10 0.15
CA LYS A 523 -20.27 8.96 1.27
C LYS A 523 -19.23 10.06 1.50
N ALA A 524 -17.95 9.73 1.55
CA ALA A 524 -16.88 10.71 1.72
C ALA A 524 -16.74 11.65 0.51
N SER A 525 -16.87 11.13 -0.71
CA SER A 525 -16.94 11.94 -1.92
C SER A 525 -18.12 12.92 -1.89
N LEU A 526 -19.26 12.47 -1.38
CA LEU A 526 -20.49 13.24 -1.25
C LEU A 526 -20.35 14.31 -0.16
N VAL A 527 -19.88 13.95 1.04
CA VAL A 527 -19.61 14.88 2.15
C VAL A 527 -18.63 15.97 1.70
N ARG A 528 -17.55 15.60 1.01
CA ARG A 528 -16.60 16.57 0.44
C ARG A 528 -17.24 17.46 -0.62
N SER A 529 -18.11 16.91 -1.46
CA SER A 529 -18.89 17.68 -2.44
C SER A 529 -19.85 18.66 -1.76
N MET A 530 -20.50 18.25 -0.67
CA MET A 530 -21.44 19.05 0.11
C MET A 530 -20.71 20.18 0.86
N SER A 531 -19.59 19.90 1.53
CA SER A 531 -18.76 20.90 2.20
C SER A 531 -18.24 21.96 1.21
N MET A 532 -17.83 21.55 0.00
CA MET A 532 -17.39 22.48 -1.05
C MET A 532 -18.54 23.26 -1.70
N ALA A 533 -19.72 22.66 -1.86
CA ALA A 533 -20.92 23.33 -2.38
C ALA A 533 -21.42 24.44 -1.44
N ARG A 534 -21.40 24.18 -0.12
CA ARG A 534 -21.77 25.16 0.92
C ARG A 534 -20.89 26.40 0.90
N VAL A 535 -19.58 26.23 0.76
CA VAL A 535 -18.64 27.36 0.77
C VAL A 535 -18.61 28.13 -0.57
N SER A 536 -18.92 27.46 -1.69
CA SER A 536 -18.93 28.10 -3.02
C SER A 536 -20.27 28.74 -3.42
N GLY A 537 -21.31 28.59 -2.60
CA GLY A 537 -22.65 29.15 -2.86
C GLY A 537 -23.37 28.54 -4.06
N LYS A 538 -22.92 27.36 -4.54
CA LYS A 538 -23.49 26.66 -5.70
C LYS A 538 -24.32 25.47 -5.24
N ARG A 539 -25.58 25.37 -5.70
CA ARG A 539 -26.40 24.15 -5.53
C ARG A 539 -25.84 23.01 -6.38
N LEU A 540 -25.77 21.81 -5.80
CA LEU A 540 -25.56 20.57 -6.55
C LEU A 540 -26.85 20.28 -7.35
N LEU A 541 -26.73 20.15 -8.68
CA LEU A 541 -27.85 19.77 -9.54
C LEU A 541 -28.14 18.28 -9.37
N GLY A 542 -29.37 17.93 -8.93
CA GLY A 542 -29.84 16.55 -8.77
C GLY A 542 -30.03 16.06 -7.34
N VAL A 543 -30.00 16.95 -6.35
CA VAL A 543 -30.50 16.70 -4.99
C VAL A 543 -31.77 17.54 -4.85
N ASP A 544 -32.94 16.90 -4.78
CA ASP A 544 -34.21 17.60 -4.61
C ASP A 544 -34.29 18.16 -3.17
N ASP A 545 -34.86 19.36 -3.00
CA ASP A 545 -34.95 20.09 -1.73
C ASP A 545 -35.77 19.32 -0.64
N ASP A 546 -36.35 18.16 -0.97
CA ASP A 546 -37.15 17.30 -0.07
C ASP A 546 -36.36 16.15 0.59
N ASP A 547 -35.09 15.92 0.24
CA ASP A 547 -34.20 14.98 0.96
C ASP A 547 -33.54 15.64 2.21
N TYR A 548 -33.93 16.87 2.55
CA TYR A 548 -33.45 17.66 3.69
C TYR A 548 -34.34 17.44 4.93
N GLU A 549 -34.58 16.20 5.33
CA GLU A 549 -35.11 15.96 6.67
C GLU A 549 -33.94 16.05 7.67
N GLU A 550 -34.00 17.03 8.59
CA GLU A 550 -33.22 17.05 9.81
C GLU A 550 -33.52 15.77 10.58
N VAL A 551 -32.68 14.74 10.39
CA VAL A 551 -32.76 13.53 11.22
C VAL A 551 -32.40 13.94 12.64
N GLU A 552 -33.36 13.78 13.56
CA GLU A 552 -33.20 14.10 14.97
C GLU A 552 -31.91 13.48 15.53
N SER A 553 -31.19 14.25 16.34
CA SER A 553 -29.84 13.99 16.84
C SER A 553 -29.64 12.67 17.58
N GLU A 554 -30.71 11.97 17.94
CA GLU A 554 -30.67 10.70 18.68
C GLU A 554 -30.39 9.49 17.76
N GLU A 555 -30.90 9.46 16.51
CA GLU A 555 -30.57 8.38 15.57
C GLU A 555 -29.13 8.49 15.01
N VAL A 556 -28.59 9.72 14.95
CA VAL A 556 -27.21 9.99 14.51
C VAL A 556 -26.20 9.52 15.57
N ALA A 557 -26.57 9.56 16.85
CA ALA A 557 -25.75 9.03 17.95
C ALA A 557 -25.67 7.50 17.93
N GLU A 558 -26.74 6.80 17.53
CA GLU A 558 -26.71 5.34 17.37
C GLU A 558 -25.93 4.87 16.12
N ALA A 559 -25.86 5.69 15.08
CA ALA A 559 -25.14 5.36 13.85
C ALA A 559 -23.61 5.53 13.94
N ASN A 560 -23.11 6.27 14.94
CA ASN A 560 -21.68 6.48 15.22
C ASN A 560 -21.06 5.40 16.12
N LYS A 561 -21.79 4.32 16.42
CA LYS A 561 -21.38 3.23 17.30
C LYS A 561 -20.20 2.36 16.79
N TRP A 562 -19.69 2.56 15.57
CA TRP A 562 -18.53 1.83 15.05
C TRP A 562 -17.47 2.80 14.58
N GLU A 563 -16.31 2.82 15.24
CA GLU A 563 -15.26 3.80 15.00
C GLU A 563 -14.33 3.44 13.83
N LEU A 564 -14.22 2.15 13.47
CA LEU A 564 -13.29 1.66 12.45
C LEU A 564 -13.87 0.53 11.59
N MET A 565 -13.44 0.46 10.33
CA MET A 565 -13.65 -0.70 9.46
C MET A 565 -12.34 -1.49 9.37
N LEU A 566 -12.40 -2.81 9.54
CA LEU A 566 -11.24 -3.68 9.36
C LEU A 566 -11.48 -4.67 8.24
N GLY A 567 -10.47 -4.85 7.39
CA GLY A 567 -10.43 -5.82 6.33
C GLY A 567 -9.36 -6.87 6.61
N LEU A 568 -9.69 -8.15 6.48
CA LEU A 568 -8.70 -9.22 6.44
C LEU A 568 -8.59 -9.78 5.02
N ARG A 569 -7.35 -10.00 4.57
CA ARG A 569 -7.02 -10.77 3.37
C ARG A 569 -6.15 -11.95 3.74
N VAL A 570 -6.41 -13.09 3.12
CA VAL A 570 -5.55 -14.28 3.22
C VAL A 570 -5.18 -14.72 1.82
N TYR A 571 -3.89 -14.65 1.51
CA TYR A 571 -3.31 -15.16 0.27
C TYR A 571 -2.81 -16.57 0.51
N SER A 572 -3.14 -17.52 -0.36
CA SER A 572 -2.74 -18.93 -0.23
C SER A 572 -2.63 -19.60 -1.60
N HIS A 573 -1.85 -20.67 -1.71
CA HIS A 573 -1.93 -21.58 -2.87
C HIS A 573 -3.19 -22.46 -2.84
N ASP A 574 -3.88 -22.51 -1.71
CA ASP A 574 -5.20 -23.12 -1.62
C ASP A 574 -6.26 -22.22 -2.27
N SER A 575 -6.78 -22.66 -3.41
CA SER A 575 -7.84 -21.96 -4.15
C SER A 575 -9.25 -22.13 -3.57
N THR A 576 -9.41 -23.01 -2.58
CA THR A 576 -10.68 -23.29 -1.91
C THR A 576 -10.89 -22.50 -0.64
N ILE A 577 -9.92 -21.63 -0.29
CA ILE A 577 -9.97 -20.83 0.93
C ILE A 577 -11.26 -19.98 1.02
N HIS A 578 -11.95 -20.14 2.14
CA HIS A 578 -13.13 -19.36 2.49
C HIS A 578 -12.83 -18.56 3.76
N LEU A 579 -13.05 -17.24 3.69
CA LEU A 579 -12.83 -16.32 4.79
C LEU A 579 -14.15 -15.69 5.22
N THR A 580 -14.43 -15.75 6.52
CA THR A 580 -15.61 -15.13 7.12
C THR A 580 -15.18 -14.16 8.22
N GLY A 581 -15.79 -12.98 8.24
CA GLY A 581 -15.62 -11.99 9.29
C GLY A 581 -16.85 -11.95 10.17
N VAL A 582 -16.64 -12.00 11.48
CA VAL A 582 -17.69 -11.87 12.50
C VAL A 582 -17.44 -10.58 13.26
N PRO A 583 -18.29 -9.54 13.07
CA PRO A 583 -18.29 -8.38 13.94
C PRO A 583 -18.61 -8.85 15.36
N GLY A 584 -17.91 -8.32 16.36
CA GLY A 584 -18.24 -8.60 17.75
C GLY A 584 -19.49 -7.85 18.18
N GLU A 585 -19.92 -8.14 19.40
CA GLU A 585 -21.11 -7.54 19.97
C GLU A 585 -20.80 -6.13 20.49
N HIS A 586 -21.73 -5.20 20.27
CA HIS A 586 -21.63 -3.86 20.84
C HIS A 586 -21.89 -3.93 22.35
N PRO A 587 -21.14 -3.21 23.20
CA PRO A 587 -21.40 -3.09 24.63
C PRO A 587 -22.66 -2.23 24.85
N ALA A 588 -23.80 -2.81 24.61
CA ALA A 588 -25.00 -2.43 25.31
C ALA A 588 -25.42 -3.73 25.97
N LEU A 589 -25.08 -3.91 27.27
CA LEU A 589 -25.48 -4.98 28.21
C LEU A 589 -24.34 -5.66 29.00
N ALA A 590 -23.07 -5.24 28.93
CA ALA A 590 -22.05 -5.72 29.88
C ALA A 590 -22.08 -4.83 31.14
N ASP A 591 -22.44 -5.44 32.27
CA ASP A 591 -22.71 -4.76 33.55
C ASP A 591 -21.52 -3.92 34.04
N GLU A 592 -21.80 -2.68 34.46
CA GLU A 592 -20.83 -1.66 34.92
C GLU A 592 -20.03 -2.06 36.19
N GLU A 593 -20.20 -3.27 36.73
CA GLU A 593 -19.52 -3.73 37.95
C GLU A 593 -18.16 -4.40 37.69
N GLU A 594 -17.84 -4.85 36.47
CA GLU A 594 -16.52 -5.46 36.15
C GLU A 594 -15.42 -4.42 35.83
N GLU A 595 -15.77 -3.16 35.49
CA GLU A 595 -14.78 -2.16 35.06
C GLU A 595 -14.01 -1.49 36.22
N GLU A 596 -14.48 -1.58 37.46
CA GLU A 596 -13.80 -0.99 38.63
C GLU A 596 -12.67 -1.88 39.20
N GLU A 597 -12.70 -3.20 39.02
CA GLU A 597 -11.65 -4.10 39.54
C GLU A 597 -10.40 -4.16 38.63
N GLU A 598 -10.53 -3.99 37.31
CA GLU A 598 -9.40 -4.11 36.36
C GLU A 598 -8.52 -2.84 36.24
N ARG A 599 -8.94 -1.72 36.83
CA ARG A 599 -8.19 -0.44 36.76
C ARG A 599 -6.96 -0.40 37.69
N GLU A 600 -6.79 -1.39 38.57
CA GLU A 600 -5.66 -1.47 39.52
C GLU A 600 -4.45 -2.28 39.01
N GLU A 601 -4.50 -2.88 37.81
CA GLU A 601 -3.38 -3.70 37.28
C GLU A 601 -2.56 -3.01 36.16
N ASP A 602 -1.27 -3.37 36.10
CA ASP A 602 -0.19 -2.72 35.34
C ASP A 602 -0.45 -2.79 33.81
N PRO A 603 -0.36 -1.68 33.04
CA PRO A 603 -0.69 -1.63 31.61
C PRO A 603 0.11 -2.56 30.68
N GLU A 604 1.21 -3.16 31.13
CA GLU A 604 1.94 -4.17 30.36
C GLU A 604 1.33 -5.58 30.45
N ASP A 605 0.46 -5.85 31.43
CA ASP A 605 -0.11 -7.19 31.70
C ASP A 605 -1.55 -7.38 31.18
N VAL A 606 -2.20 -6.32 30.68
CA VAL A 606 -3.53 -6.37 30.02
C VAL A 606 -3.51 -7.16 28.68
N THR A 607 -2.39 -7.82 28.38
CA THR A 607 -2.14 -8.60 27.15
C THR A 607 -2.74 -10.01 27.17
N ALA A 608 -3.45 -10.40 28.24
CA ALA A 608 -3.90 -11.78 28.48
C ALA A 608 -5.43 -12.01 28.52
N THR A 609 -6.27 -10.97 28.48
CA THR A 609 -7.67 -11.06 28.97
C THR A 609 -8.69 -11.78 28.07
N LEU A 610 -8.28 -12.36 26.93
CA LEU A 610 -9.09 -13.35 26.19
C LEU A 610 -8.49 -14.77 26.21
N ALA A 611 -7.22 -14.92 26.58
CA ALA A 611 -6.59 -16.22 26.75
C ALA A 611 -7.00 -16.84 28.09
N ASP A 612 -7.13 -16.02 29.14
CA ASP A 612 -7.45 -16.50 30.49
C ASP A 612 -8.92 -16.93 30.64
N LYS A 613 -9.85 -16.26 29.94
CA LYS A 613 -11.28 -16.66 29.94
C LYS A 613 -11.55 -17.99 29.24
N ILE A 614 -10.64 -18.48 28.40
CA ILE A 614 -10.77 -19.79 27.73
C ILE A 614 -10.19 -20.91 28.59
N GLU A 615 -9.20 -20.62 29.45
CA GLU A 615 -8.71 -21.60 30.42
C GLU A 615 -9.73 -21.83 31.55
N GLU A 616 -10.50 -20.82 31.98
CA GLU A 616 -11.54 -21.01 33.01
C GLU A 616 -12.72 -21.89 32.56
N GLU A 617 -13.12 -21.84 31.29
CA GLU A 617 -14.20 -22.70 30.75
C GLU A 617 -13.81 -24.20 30.69
N GLU A 618 -12.50 -24.56 30.70
CA GLU A 618 -12.06 -25.96 30.75
C GLU A 618 -12.06 -26.56 32.17
N TRP A 619 -12.12 -25.74 33.23
CA TRP A 619 -12.20 -26.24 34.63
C TRP A 619 -13.63 -26.44 35.15
N GLU A 620 -14.64 -25.83 34.53
CA GLU A 620 -16.05 -25.96 34.98
C GLU A 620 -16.76 -27.24 34.49
N THR A 621 -16.06 -28.17 33.82
CA THR A 621 -16.69 -29.42 33.32
C THR A 621 -16.29 -30.70 34.06
N ASP A 622 -15.52 -30.63 35.15
CA ASP A 622 -15.06 -31.84 35.88
C ASP A 622 -15.35 -31.86 37.41
N GLU A 623 -16.29 -31.05 37.91
CA GLU A 623 -16.80 -31.14 39.31
C GLU A 623 -18.28 -31.56 39.38
N GLY A 624 -18.71 -32.35 38.40
CA GLY A 624 -20.08 -32.86 38.30
C GLY A 624 -20.27 -34.31 38.73
N GLU A 625 -19.49 -34.86 39.67
CA GLU A 625 -19.71 -36.25 40.11
C GLU A 625 -19.05 -36.63 41.47
N GLU A 626 -19.14 -35.81 42.53
CA GLU A 626 -18.74 -36.27 43.88
C GLU A 626 -19.41 -35.51 45.05
N GLU A 627 -20.73 -35.31 45.02
CA GLU A 627 -21.50 -34.83 46.20
C GLU A 627 -22.78 -35.66 46.46
N GLU A 628 -22.62 -36.95 46.77
CA GLU A 628 -23.65 -37.73 47.49
C GLU A 628 -23.01 -38.71 48.48
N GLU A 629 -22.02 -38.32 49.29
CA GLU A 629 -21.62 -39.17 50.42
C GLU A 629 -20.86 -38.47 51.56
N GLU A 630 -21.33 -37.32 52.07
CA GLU A 630 -20.80 -36.85 53.38
C GLU A 630 -21.76 -35.97 54.21
N GLU A 631 -23.05 -36.29 54.20
CA GLU A 631 -24.01 -35.74 55.18
C GLU A 631 -24.18 -36.68 56.39
N GLU A 632 -23.09 -37.12 57.06
CA GLU A 632 -23.26 -37.83 58.34
C GLU A 632 -22.12 -37.72 59.38
N THR A 633 -21.37 -36.61 59.47
CA THR A 633 -20.44 -36.44 60.63
C THR A 633 -20.29 -35.01 61.17
N LYS A 634 -21.39 -34.27 61.37
CA LYS A 634 -21.41 -33.07 62.24
C LYS A 634 -22.33 -33.23 63.46
N LYS A 635 -21.97 -34.15 64.36
CA LYS A 635 -22.38 -34.12 65.77
C LYS A 635 -21.24 -34.58 66.67
N LYS A 636 -20.86 -33.71 67.62
CA LYS A 636 -19.67 -33.71 68.52
C LYS A 636 -18.52 -32.96 67.85
N THR A 637 -18.03 -31.82 68.32
CA THR A 637 -17.75 -31.47 69.72
C THR A 637 -17.57 -29.94 69.84
N LYS A 638 -18.52 -29.26 70.49
CA LYS A 638 -18.30 -27.95 71.14
C LYS A 638 -17.98 -28.22 72.60
N GLY A 639 -16.78 -27.88 73.07
CA GLY A 639 -16.40 -28.06 74.47
C GLY A 639 -15.12 -27.34 74.89
N LYS A 640 -15.30 -26.25 75.68
CA LYS A 640 -14.36 -25.55 76.57
C LYS A 640 -13.25 -24.70 75.92
N LYS A 641 -13.36 -23.35 75.98
CA LYS A 641 -13.03 -22.42 77.11
C LYS A 641 -11.56 -22.48 77.56
N GLY A 642 -10.84 -21.39 77.31
CA GLY A 642 -9.42 -21.23 77.63
C GLY A 642 -9.06 -20.86 79.06
N LYS A 643 -7.75 -20.64 79.27
CA LYS A 643 -7.15 -19.72 80.26
C LYS A 643 -5.62 -19.74 80.13
N LYS A 644 -5.05 -18.53 80.07
CA LYS A 644 -3.80 -18.05 80.72
C LYS A 644 -2.50 -18.87 80.63
N GLY A 645 -1.43 -18.17 80.26
CA GLY A 645 -0.10 -18.25 80.89
C GLY A 645 1.03 -18.26 79.86
N LYS A 646 1.65 -17.12 79.51
CA LYS A 646 2.83 -16.47 80.12
C LYS A 646 4.17 -17.21 79.90
N LYS A 647 5.16 -16.41 79.47
CA LYS A 647 6.63 -16.55 79.61
C LYS A 647 7.32 -17.43 78.55
N GLU A 648 8.24 -16.83 77.77
CA GLU A 648 9.72 -16.91 77.92
C GLU A 648 10.21 -18.29 77.40
N GLU A 649 11.29 -18.47 76.66
CA GLU A 649 12.46 -17.70 76.25
C GLU A 649 13.25 -18.68 75.36
N GLU A 650 14.07 -18.14 74.47
CA GLU A 650 15.33 -18.74 73.99
C GLU A 650 15.37 -20.07 73.18
N ALA A 651 16.08 -19.91 72.06
CA ALA A 651 17.25 -20.69 71.65
C ALA A 651 17.05 -22.05 70.96
N ALA A 652 17.28 -21.97 69.64
CA ALA A 652 18.44 -22.54 68.97
C ALA A 652 18.44 -24.03 68.59
N LYS A 653 19.06 -24.20 67.40
CA LYS A 653 19.86 -25.31 66.88
C LYS A 653 19.19 -26.28 65.91
N GLU A 654 19.94 -26.41 64.80
CA GLU A 654 20.26 -27.65 64.06
C GLU A 654 19.03 -28.33 63.45
N GLU A 655 18.92 -28.50 62.14
CA GLU A 655 19.93 -28.88 61.15
C GLU A 655 19.38 -28.59 59.74
#